data_AF-A0A8J4B563-F1
#
_entry.id   AF-A0A8J4B563-F1
#
_cell.length_a   1.000
_cell.length_b   1.000
_cell.length_c   1.000
_cell.angle_alpha   90.00
_cell.angle_beta   90.00
_cell.angle_gamma   90.00
#
_symmetry.space_group_name_H-M   'P 1'
#
loop_
_entity.id
_entity.type
_entity.pdbx_description
1 polymer ?
#
loop_
_entity_poly.entity_id
_entity_poly.type
_entity_poly.pdbx_seq_one_letter_code
_entity_poly.pdbx_strand_id
1 'polypeptide(L)'
;MTYMVAMLLTLFLAVCIGFARLSQAQSLAECQALTDHYLEKHHKEASPYTGSNLLYFLHVPRTAGRTFQSCLLKMGVPPALRCPKAYDHLRITNMSKPNCYLLSSHDDFSVVSMLPPDVAVLTQLRDPVDRFLSAYEFAVEVASRSLKRPRNYRRRVGRIATEDVWPWSYLVPFFAQDLQAKVPAAQAKVLPPGGVWSEMENKTGAYFFNRVTNQTKESLTEAEAAQGILPMLDSYDNELVMSLKDFAKHPIASELLHNGATFQVLGITNYSHWGDAGGFRACLLRYDHLRSQMLEVAKNRVQRFTHVGTTDRLHESAAAALVSMGLSVNSAAYSGGDEEVAGRRGVGVQHRQSGNGNAGPGGGDRAAVDDLSNRGLNSEAAAKLQLLAKLIREARRRLQNSQKELVDAQKSDSDPSIVKMLQDKVDSARNELIDAQERLASVRETLPANLGGAERADIGVSDLSVGHAARRRLLHEDAGASQQQQQQQQGSGTATGTADGATGAAGTTEGTAEGLGTADEMAEQRRRLASKVTLQTVDAFGYQLDLEYRKIPNTNVGMEFVRCANRAQERSTSRRDQSLAVLRTADGRHVTFSKATRRRIPQEVLDLIRSYNTMDTALHKVGLSLLDQRIAEQKAENLYQEVPKEEADPSLVARRMQRMQAARAGGKASGDELR
;
A
#
# COMPACT_ATOMS: atom_id res chain seq x y z
N MET A 1 62.91 -1.78 -15.69
CA MET A 1 61.57 -1.22 -16.03
C MET A 1 60.43 -2.08 -15.52
N THR A 2 60.42 -3.40 -15.74
CA THR A 2 59.35 -4.32 -15.31
C THR A 2 59.05 -4.28 -13.80
N TYR A 3 60.07 -4.29 -12.94
CA TYR A 3 59.90 -4.18 -11.48
C TYR A 3 59.30 -2.84 -11.03
N MET A 4 59.66 -1.74 -11.69
CA MET A 4 59.16 -0.40 -11.36
C MET A 4 57.69 -0.25 -11.78
N VAL A 5 57.31 -0.82 -12.93
CA VAL A 5 55.92 -0.87 -13.39
C VAL A 5 55.07 -1.74 -12.47
N ALA A 6 55.57 -2.91 -12.05
CA ALA A 6 54.87 -3.79 -11.11
C ALA A 6 54.65 -3.10 -9.75
N MET A 7 55.67 -2.41 -9.23
CA MET A 7 55.57 -1.69 -7.95
C MET A 7 54.57 -0.53 -8.01
N LEU A 8 54.57 0.25 -9.10
CA LEU A 8 53.58 1.31 -9.33
C LEU A 8 52.16 0.75 -9.47
N LEU A 9 51.98 -0.39 -10.13
CA LEU A 9 50.68 -1.05 -10.25
C LEU A 9 50.18 -1.54 -8.88
N THR A 10 51.05 -2.11 -8.04
CA THR A 10 50.68 -2.54 -6.68
C THR A 10 50.33 -1.37 -5.79
N LEU A 11 51.06 -0.24 -5.89
CA LEU A 11 50.77 0.97 -5.14
C LEU A 11 49.42 1.57 -5.58
N PHE A 12 49.18 1.67 -6.89
CA PHE A 12 47.91 2.15 -7.44
C PHE A 12 46.73 1.28 -6.99
N LEU A 13 46.88 -0.06 -7.05
CA LEU A 13 45.84 -0.99 -6.59
C LEU A 13 45.58 -0.84 -5.09
N ALA A 14 46.61 -0.71 -4.26
CA ALA A 14 46.46 -0.48 -2.81
C ALA A 14 45.75 0.85 -2.51
N VAL A 15 46.07 1.91 -3.26
CA VAL A 15 45.41 3.22 -3.17
C VAL A 15 43.93 3.12 -3.59
N CYS A 16 43.62 2.45 -4.70
CA CYS A 16 42.24 2.20 -5.13
C CYS A 16 41.43 1.40 -4.11
N ILE A 17 42.03 0.36 -3.50
CA ILE A 17 41.40 -0.43 -2.43
C ILE A 17 41.17 0.45 -1.19
N GLY A 18 42.14 1.31 -0.83
CA GLY A 18 42.02 2.27 0.26
C GLY A 18 40.85 3.25 0.06
N PHE A 19 40.75 3.86 -1.12
CA PHE A 19 39.65 4.75 -1.47
C PHE A 19 38.29 4.04 -1.49
N ALA A 20 38.22 2.83 -2.04
CA ALA A 20 36.98 2.04 -2.06
C ALA A 20 36.50 1.69 -0.64
N ARG A 21 37.42 1.31 0.26
CA ARG A 21 37.09 1.05 1.67
C ARG A 21 36.63 2.29 2.41
N LEU A 22 37.28 3.43 2.18
CA LEU A 22 36.89 4.71 2.79
C LEU A 22 35.50 5.16 2.32
N SER A 23 35.23 5.07 1.02
CA SER A 23 33.91 5.35 0.43
C SER A 23 32.82 4.43 0.98
N GLN A 24 33.12 3.13 1.13
CA GLN A 24 32.17 2.18 1.71
C GLN A 24 31.89 2.48 3.18
N ALA A 25 32.91 2.79 3.99
CA ALA A 25 32.76 3.16 5.39
C ALA A 25 31.93 4.45 5.56
N GLN A 26 32.18 5.47 4.74
CA GLN A 26 31.41 6.70 4.73
C GLN A 26 29.93 6.44 4.36
N SER A 27 29.68 5.65 3.32
CA SER A 27 28.31 5.31 2.92
C SER A 27 27.57 4.45 3.94
N LEU A 28 28.26 3.67 4.77
CA LEU A 28 27.66 2.95 5.88
C LEU A 28 27.27 3.91 7.02
N ALA A 29 28.15 4.84 7.38
CA ALA A 29 27.86 5.84 8.41
C ALA A 29 26.65 6.71 8.05
N GLU A 30 26.51 7.10 6.79
CA GLU A 30 25.32 7.81 6.28
C GLU A 30 24.05 6.96 6.42
N CYS A 31 24.11 5.68 6.04
CA CYS A 31 22.99 4.76 6.18
C CYS A 31 22.63 4.46 7.65
N GLN A 32 23.62 4.42 8.54
CA GLN A 32 23.39 4.30 9.98
C GLN A 32 22.70 5.55 10.53
N ALA A 33 23.21 6.74 10.22
CA ALA A 33 22.59 8.00 10.63
C ALA A 33 21.14 8.12 10.15
N LEU A 34 20.85 7.65 8.92
CA LEU A 34 19.49 7.61 8.41
C LEU A 34 18.59 6.59 9.14
N THR A 35 19.17 5.46 9.57
CA THR A 35 18.49 4.46 10.40
C THR A 35 18.16 5.05 11.77
N ASP A 36 19.10 5.74 12.39
CA ASP A 36 18.93 6.36 13.71
C ASP A 36 17.87 7.47 13.62
N HIS A 37 17.92 8.31 12.58
CA HIS A 37 16.90 9.33 12.31
C HIS A 37 15.52 8.70 12.09
N TYR A 38 15.43 7.58 11.37
CA TYR A 38 14.17 6.85 11.22
C TYR A 38 13.63 6.40 12.57
N LEU A 39 14.46 5.77 13.41
CA LEU A 39 14.04 5.25 14.71
C LEU A 39 13.60 6.38 15.65
N GLU A 40 14.25 7.53 15.59
CA GLU A 40 13.89 8.74 16.35
C GLU A 40 12.55 9.32 15.88
N LYS A 41 12.36 9.51 14.56
CA LYS A 41 11.15 10.15 14.00
C LYS A 41 9.93 9.25 13.99
N HIS A 42 10.10 7.94 13.84
CA HIS A 42 9.03 6.96 13.66
C HIS A 42 8.77 6.12 14.91
N HIS A 43 8.88 6.73 16.09
CA HIS A 43 8.65 6.09 17.39
C HIS A 43 7.17 5.90 17.75
N LYS A 44 6.24 6.61 17.06
CA LYS A 44 4.80 6.46 17.33
C LYS A 44 4.30 5.12 16.81
N GLU A 45 3.75 4.32 17.71
CA GLU A 45 3.33 2.95 17.45
C GLU A 45 1.81 2.78 17.59
N ALA A 46 1.29 1.65 17.08
CA ALA A 46 -0.14 1.34 17.19
C ALA A 46 -0.52 1.06 18.65
N SER A 47 -1.67 1.57 19.07
CA SER A 47 -2.26 1.28 20.38
C SER A 47 -3.19 0.07 20.33
N PRO A 48 -3.41 -0.63 21.46
CA PRO A 48 -4.46 -1.63 21.58
C PRO A 48 -5.83 -1.04 21.23
N TYR A 49 -6.66 -1.80 20.51
CA TYR A 49 -8.02 -1.38 20.22
C TYR A 49 -8.89 -1.38 21.48
N THR A 50 -9.51 -0.25 21.81
CA THR A 50 -10.27 -0.01 23.04
C THR A 50 -11.78 -0.05 22.86
N GLY A 51 -12.29 -0.34 21.67
CA GLY A 51 -13.72 -0.24 21.37
C GLY A 51 -14.11 1.12 20.78
N SER A 52 -13.47 2.20 21.23
CA SER A 52 -13.84 3.58 20.89
C SER A 52 -12.77 4.35 20.10
N ASN A 53 -11.51 3.92 20.14
CA ASN A 53 -10.42 4.56 19.41
C ASN A 53 -10.50 4.31 17.90
N LEU A 54 -9.83 5.17 17.12
CA LEU A 54 -9.77 5.04 15.66
C LEU A 54 -9.15 3.69 15.26
N LEU A 55 -9.85 2.97 14.40
CA LEU A 55 -9.38 1.74 13.77
C LEU A 55 -8.88 2.02 12.35
N TYR A 56 -7.57 1.93 12.16
CA TYR A 56 -6.91 2.09 10.87
C TYR A 56 -6.61 0.73 10.22
N PHE A 57 -7.20 0.47 9.06
CA PHE A 57 -6.83 -0.65 8.21
C PHE A 57 -5.65 -0.27 7.31
N LEU A 58 -4.46 -0.68 7.72
CA LEU A 58 -3.23 -0.59 6.92
C LEU A 58 -3.32 -1.60 5.77
N HIS A 59 -3.69 -1.12 4.58
CA HIS A 59 -3.93 -2.00 3.45
C HIS A 59 -2.65 -2.30 2.66
N VAL A 60 -2.11 -3.51 2.82
CA VAL A 60 -1.06 -4.02 1.93
C VAL A 60 -1.68 -4.43 0.57
N PRO A 61 -1.16 -3.97 -0.58
CA PRO A 61 -1.67 -4.38 -1.88
C PRO A 61 -1.58 -5.90 -2.10
N ARG A 62 -2.60 -6.45 -2.77
CA ARG A 62 -2.72 -7.88 -3.14
C ARG A 62 -2.83 -8.88 -1.99
N THR A 63 -3.21 -8.44 -0.79
CA THR A 63 -3.49 -9.30 0.38
C THR A 63 -4.98 -9.45 0.68
N ALA A 64 -5.81 -9.57 -0.37
CA ALA A 64 -7.27 -9.58 -0.28
C ALA A 64 -7.91 -8.37 0.43
N GLY A 65 -7.17 -7.27 0.64
CA GLY A 65 -7.68 -6.16 1.44
C GLY A 65 -8.87 -5.40 0.83
N ARG A 66 -9.17 -5.48 -0.47
CA ARG A 66 -10.47 -5.02 -1.01
C ARG A 66 -11.63 -5.84 -0.47
N THR A 67 -11.49 -7.16 -0.44
CA THR A 67 -12.47 -8.08 0.14
C THR A 67 -12.57 -7.81 1.64
N PHE A 68 -11.44 -7.71 2.35
CA PHE A 68 -11.43 -7.43 3.77
C PHE A 68 -12.09 -6.09 4.11
N GLN A 69 -11.70 -5.01 3.44
CA GLN A 69 -12.29 -3.69 3.64
C GLN A 69 -13.79 -3.66 3.28
N SER A 70 -14.16 -4.13 2.08
CA SER A 70 -15.52 -3.92 1.55
C SER A 70 -16.52 -4.96 2.03
N CYS A 71 -16.08 -6.21 2.24
CA CYS A 71 -16.95 -7.32 2.62
C CYS A 71 -16.94 -7.61 4.13
N LEU A 72 -15.90 -7.19 4.87
CA LEU A 72 -15.83 -7.40 6.32
C LEU A 72 -15.95 -6.08 7.08
N LEU A 73 -14.96 -5.19 6.96
CA LEU A 73 -14.88 -3.98 7.80
C LEU A 73 -16.05 -3.04 7.56
N LYS A 74 -16.34 -2.70 6.30
CA LYS A 74 -17.50 -1.88 5.96
C LYS A 74 -18.81 -2.59 6.29
N MET A 75 -18.91 -3.90 6.09
CA MET A 75 -20.14 -4.63 6.41
C MET A 75 -20.38 -4.69 7.92
N GLY A 76 -19.35 -4.81 8.75
CA GLY A 76 -19.48 -4.91 10.22
C GLY A 76 -19.57 -3.57 10.95
N VAL A 77 -19.19 -2.46 10.30
CA VAL A 77 -19.20 -1.12 10.91
C VAL A 77 -20.33 -0.26 10.29
N PRO A 78 -21.22 0.35 11.11
CA PRO A 78 -22.27 1.25 10.63
C PRO A 78 -21.73 2.40 9.77
N PRO A 79 -22.43 2.84 8.71
CA PRO A 79 -21.95 3.95 7.86
C PRO A 79 -21.66 5.25 8.61
N ALA A 80 -22.39 5.50 9.71
CA ALA A 80 -22.22 6.69 10.56
C ALA A 80 -20.86 6.74 11.27
N LEU A 81 -20.16 5.61 11.39
CA LEU A 81 -18.85 5.47 12.05
C LEU A 81 -17.69 5.31 11.04
N ARG A 82 -17.96 5.35 9.73
CA ARG A 82 -16.93 5.18 8.71
C ARG A 82 -16.31 6.54 8.38
N CYS A 83 -14.99 6.59 8.29
CA CYS A 83 -14.31 7.78 7.84
C CYS A 83 -14.64 8.07 6.35
N PRO A 84 -14.54 9.34 5.91
CA PRO A 84 -14.66 9.68 4.49
C PRO A 84 -13.66 8.92 3.62
N LYS A 85 -13.99 8.83 2.33
CA LYS A 85 -13.17 8.15 1.33
C LYS A 85 -11.70 8.57 1.41
N ALA A 86 -10.85 7.62 1.80
CA ALA A 86 -9.39 7.76 1.89
C ALA A 86 -8.66 6.58 1.23
N TYR A 87 -9.38 5.71 0.53
CA TYR A 87 -8.82 4.46 0.01
C TYR A 87 -7.72 4.67 -1.04
N ASP A 88 -7.75 5.78 -1.77
CA ASP A 88 -6.72 6.20 -2.73
C ASP A 88 -5.61 7.02 -2.09
N HIS A 89 -5.97 8.03 -1.30
CA HIS A 89 -5.04 8.84 -0.52
C HIS A 89 -5.73 9.37 0.73
N LEU A 90 -4.96 9.48 1.82
CA LEU A 90 -5.43 10.16 3.00
C LEU A 90 -5.66 11.66 2.71
N ARG A 91 -6.90 12.11 2.95
CA ARG A 91 -7.27 13.52 2.89
C ARG A 91 -7.44 14.00 4.32
N ILE A 92 -6.36 14.50 4.93
CA ILE A 92 -6.32 14.91 6.34
C ILE A 92 -7.41 15.94 6.67
N THR A 93 -7.73 16.83 5.72
CA THR A 93 -8.82 17.82 5.85
C THR A 93 -10.22 17.20 6.06
N ASN A 94 -10.41 15.93 5.69
CA ASN A 94 -11.68 15.22 5.87
C ASN A 94 -11.71 14.40 7.17
N MET A 95 -10.59 14.33 7.90
CA MET A 95 -10.52 13.62 9.18
C MET A 95 -11.11 14.41 10.35
N SER A 96 -11.36 15.70 10.18
CA SER A 96 -12.05 16.57 11.14
C SER A 96 -13.55 16.28 11.26
N LYS A 97 -14.08 15.26 10.56
CA LYS A 97 -15.48 14.86 10.74
C LYS A 97 -15.66 14.21 12.11
N PRO A 98 -16.72 14.57 12.86
CA PRO A 98 -17.08 13.84 14.06
C PRO A 98 -17.31 12.36 13.67
N ASN A 99 -16.75 11.42 14.44
CA ASN A 99 -16.99 9.96 14.37
C ASN A 99 -16.32 9.22 13.21
N CYS A 100 -15.18 9.71 12.76
CA CYS A 100 -14.27 8.90 11.97
C CYS A 100 -13.69 7.79 12.85
N TYR A 101 -14.33 6.62 12.85
CA TYR A 101 -13.91 5.44 13.64
C TYR A 101 -13.20 4.39 12.77
N LEU A 102 -13.66 4.14 11.53
CA LEU A 102 -12.99 3.20 10.61
C LEU A 102 -12.31 3.94 9.46
N LEU A 103 -10.98 3.95 9.45
CA LEU A 103 -10.15 4.50 8.37
C LEU A 103 -9.51 3.37 7.54
N SER A 104 -9.48 3.52 6.23
CA SER A 104 -8.76 2.60 5.34
C SER A 104 -8.11 3.37 4.19
N SER A 105 -6.82 3.14 3.98
CA SER A 105 -6.05 3.70 2.86
C SER A 105 -4.97 2.73 2.39
N HIS A 106 -4.43 2.98 1.19
CA HIS A 106 -3.21 2.32 0.69
C HIS A 106 -1.92 3.00 1.14
N ASP A 107 -2.03 4.08 1.94
CA ASP A 107 -0.85 4.67 2.56
C ASP A 107 -0.13 3.64 3.45
N ASP A 108 1.15 3.87 3.67
CA ASP A 108 1.96 3.06 4.56
C ASP A 108 1.85 3.53 6.02
N PHE A 109 2.53 2.83 6.92
CA PHE A 109 2.49 3.10 8.35
C PHE A 109 2.97 4.51 8.74
N SER A 110 3.65 5.25 7.86
CA SER A 110 4.06 6.64 8.15
C SER A 110 2.87 7.54 8.51
N VAL A 111 1.67 7.22 8.02
CA VAL A 111 0.43 7.91 8.37
C VAL A 111 0.11 7.85 9.86
N VAL A 112 0.52 6.81 10.59
CA VAL A 112 0.20 6.67 12.02
C VAL A 112 0.65 7.87 12.84
N SER A 113 1.78 8.49 12.49
CA SER A 113 2.27 9.74 13.08
C SER A 113 1.27 10.91 13.00
N MET A 114 0.38 10.89 12.00
CA MET A 114 -0.61 11.94 11.72
C MET A 114 -2.01 11.65 12.27
N LEU A 115 -2.25 10.43 12.75
CA LEU A 115 -3.53 9.98 13.32
C LEU A 115 -3.60 10.32 14.83
N PRO A 116 -4.75 10.14 15.51
CA PRO A 116 -4.84 10.27 16.97
C PRO A 116 -3.81 9.41 17.72
N PRO A 117 -3.33 9.82 18.91
CA PRO A 117 -2.30 9.09 19.68
C PRO A 117 -2.65 7.63 19.96
N ASP A 118 -3.93 7.36 20.21
CA ASP A 118 -4.46 6.07 20.60
C ASP A 118 -4.91 5.20 19.40
N VAL A 119 -4.48 5.48 18.18
CA VAL A 119 -4.94 4.74 16.99
C VAL A 119 -4.61 3.25 17.05
N ALA A 120 -5.61 2.41 16.79
CA ALA A 120 -5.46 0.98 16.61
C ALA A 120 -5.24 0.64 15.13
N VAL A 121 -4.38 -0.34 14.87
CA VAL A 121 -4.06 -0.78 13.50
C VAL A 121 -4.43 -2.23 13.30
N LEU A 122 -5.02 -2.55 12.16
CA LEU A 122 -5.17 -3.93 11.69
C LEU A 122 -4.65 -4.05 10.25
N THR A 123 -4.19 -5.23 9.87
CA THR A 123 -3.68 -5.48 8.52
C THR A 123 -3.96 -6.90 8.02
N GLN A 124 -3.74 -7.11 6.73
CA GLN A 124 -3.76 -8.41 6.07
C GLN A 124 -2.44 -8.63 5.33
N LEU A 125 -1.79 -9.76 5.59
CA LEU A 125 -0.59 -10.23 4.91
C LEU A 125 -0.91 -11.36 3.92
N ARG A 126 0.09 -11.82 3.18
CA ARG A 126 0.01 -12.92 2.23
C ARG A 126 1.40 -13.49 1.99
N ASP A 127 1.48 -14.75 1.58
CA ASP A 127 2.72 -15.32 1.07
C ASP A 127 3.37 -14.37 0.03
N PRO A 128 4.67 -14.05 0.17
CA PRO A 128 5.33 -13.04 -0.67
C PRO A 128 5.38 -13.41 -2.15
N VAL A 129 5.61 -14.68 -2.48
CA VAL A 129 5.65 -15.15 -3.88
C VAL A 129 4.25 -15.01 -4.48
N ASP A 130 3.25 -15.47 -3.73
CA ASP A 130 1.87 -15.49 -4.15
C ASP A 130 1.29 -14.06 -4.28
N ARG A 131 1.75 -13.13 -3.43
CA ARG A 131 1.50 -11.68 -3.51
C ARG A 131 2.13 -11.09 -4.78
N PHE A 132 3.39 -11.41 -5.06
CA PHE A 132 4.12 -10.92 -6.23
C PHE A 132 3.49 -11.39 -7.54
N LEU A 133 3.23 -12.69 -7.67
CA LEU A 133 2.51 -13.26 -8.82
C LEU A 133 1.17 -12.57 -9.03
N SER A 134 0.42 -12.38 -7.93
CA SER A 134 -0.88 -11.72 -8.01
C SER A 134 -0.79 -10.23 -8.40
N ALA A 135 0.32 -9.55 -8.10
CA ALA A 135 0.57 -8.18 -8.52
C ALA A 135 0.91 -8.10 -10.02
N TYR A 136 1.78 -8.99 -10.51
CA TYR A 136 2.10 -9.13 -11.93
C TYR A 136 0.82 -9.39 -12.76
N GLU A 137 0.07 -10.45 -12.41
CA GLU A 137 -1.15 -10.83 -13.11
C GLU A 137 -2.17 -9.69 -13.15
N PHE A 138 -2.35 -8.99 -12.02
CA PHE A 138 -3.30 -7.88 -11.92
C PHE A 138 -2.85 -6.65 -12.72
N ALA A 139 -1.55 -6.33 -12.71
CA ALA A 139 -1.03 -5.22 -13.49
C ALA A 139 -1.20 -5.47 -14.99
N VAL A 140 -0.88 -6.67 -15.47
CA VAL A 140 -1.09 -7.09 -16.86
C VAL A 140 -2.58 -7.08 -17.23
N GLU A 141 -3.45 -7.65 -16.39
CA GLU A 141 -4.90 -7.67 -16.60
C GLU A 141 -5.48 -6.26 -16.73
N VAL A 142 -5.07 -5.33 -15.86
CA VAL A 142 -5.59 -3.96 -15.89
C VAL A 142 -4.99 -3.17 -17.05
N ALA A 143 -3.70 -3.37 -17.34
CA ALA A 143 -3.01 -2.74 -18.46
C ALA A 143 -3.60 -3.14 -19.81
N SER A 144 -4.01 -4.41 -20.01
CA SER A 144 -4.59 -4.89 -21.26
C SER A 144 -5.90 -4.20 -21.63
N ARG A 145 -6.61 -3.64 -20.64
CA ARG A 145 -7.82 -2.84 -20.87
C ARG A 145 -7.53 -1.56 -21.64
N SER A 146 -6.31 -1.03 -21.55
CA SER A 146 -5.89 0.17 -22.28
C SER A 146 -5.93 -0.05 -23.80
N LEU A 147 -5.61 -1.27 -24.26
CA LEU A 147 -5.64 -1.65 -25.67
C LEU A 147 -7.04 -1.61 -26.29
N LYS A 148 -8.10 -1.72 -25.46
CA LYS A 148 -9.50 -1.64 -25.89
C LYS A 148 -10.10 -0.25 -25.73
N ARG A 149 -9.37 0.72 -25.17
CA ARG A 149 -9.91 2.07 -24.95
C ARG A 149 -10.06 2.77 -26.30
N PRO A 150 -11.24 3.34 -26.62
CA PRO A 150 -11.40 4.13 -27.83
C PRO A 150 -10.54 5.41 -27.73
N ARG A 151 -10.13 5.97 -28.88
CA ARG A 151 -9.25 7.16 -28.93
C ARG A 151 -9.82 8.37 -28.17
N ASN A 152 -11.14 8.48 -28.06
CA ASN A 152 -11.86 9.54 -27.35
C ASN A 152 -12.21 9.18 -25.90
N TYR A 153 -11.57 8.17 -25.30
CA TYR A 153 -11.83 7.78 -23.92
C TYR A 153 -11.56 8.93 -22.96
N ARG A 154 -12.62 9.41 -22.28
CA ARG A 154 -12.52 10.38 -21.19
C ARG A 154 -12.71 9.66 -19.86
N ARG A 155 -11.77 9.89 -18.93
CA ARG A 155 -11.92 9.43 -17.55
C ARG A 155 -13.12 10.14 -16.91
N ARG A 156 -13.92 9.39 -16.14
CA ARG A 156 -15.01 9.99 -15.37
C ARG A 156 -14.43 10.80 -14.21
N VAL A 157 -14.72 12.09 -14.19
CA VAL A 157 -14.32 12.99 -13.10
C VAL A 157 -14.93 12.50 -11.78
N GLY A 158 -14.14 12.52 -10.71
CA GLY A 158 -14.57 12.10 -9.36
C GLY A 158 -14.54 10.58 -9.07
N ARG A 159 -14.37 9.73 -10.11
CA ARG A 159 -14.23 8.28 -9.92
C ARG A 159 -12.76 7.87 -9.85
N ILE A 160 -12.33 7.39 -8.69
CA ILE A 160 -11.00 6.79 -8.51
C ILE A 160 -10.93 5.51 -9.34
N ALA A 161 -10.05 5.51 -10.34
CA ALA A 161 -9.72 4.34 -11.11
C ALA A 161 -8.61 3.55 -10.42
N THR A 162 -8.43 2.28 -10.80
CA THR A 162 -7.33 1.47 -10.26
C THR A 162 -5.97 2.10 -10.58
N GLU A 163 -5.84 2.70 -11.76
CA GLU A 163 -4.66 3.46 -12.22
C GLU A 163 -4.37 4.74 -11.43
N ASP A 164 -5.22 5.14 -10.47
CA ASP A 164 -4.98 6.30 -9.60
C ASP A 164 -4.51 5.89 -8.19
N VAL A 165 -4.35 4.59 -7.93
CA VAL A 165 -4.09 4.04 -6.59
C VAL A 165 -2.73 3.36 -6.55
N TRP A 166 -1.94 3.58 -5.50
CA TRP A 166 -0.66 2.93 -5.32
C TRP A 166 -0.81 1.40 -5.11
N PRO A 167 0.08 0.54 -5.66
CA PRO A 167 1.19 0.82 -6.58
C PRO A 167 0.78 0.81 -8.07
N TRP A 168 -0.51 0.62 -8.35
CA TRP A 168 -1.06 0.45 -9.70
C TRP A 168 -0.91 1.70 -10.57
N SER A 169 -0.88 2.89 -9.96
CA SER A 169 -0.57 4.14 -10.65
C SER A 169 0.79 4.14 -11.35
N TYR A 170 1.71 3.27 -10.94
CA TYR A 170 3.02 3.07 -11.58
C TYR A 170 3.02 1.81 -12.47
N LEU A 171 2.53 0.69 -11.94
CA LEU A 171 2.60 -0.60 -12.65
C LEU A 171 1.68 -0.69 -13.87
N VAL A 172 0.48 -0.10 -13.80
CA VAL A 172 -0.47 -0.19 -14.93
C VAL A 172 0.03 0.59 -16.14
N PRO A 173 0.50 1.85 -16.03
CA PRO A 173 1.12 2.53 -17.17
C PRO A 173 2.37 1.82 -17.70
N PHE A 174 3.21 1.27 -16.81
CA PHE A 174 4.40 0.52 -17.19
C PHE A 174 4.07 -0.67 -18.10
N PHE A 175 3.16 -1.55 -17.66
CA PHE A 175 2.73 -2.68 -18.48
C PHE A 175 1.92 -2.25 -19.70
N ALA A 176 1.12 -1.17 -19.62
CA ALA A 176 0.40 -0.68 -20.79
C ALA A 176 1.35 -0.29 -21.93
N GLN A 177 2.50 0.33 -21.60
CA GLN A 177 3.53 0.66 -22.59
C GLN A 177 4.18 -0.59 -23.19
N ASP A 178 4.52 -1.60 -22.36
CA ASP A 178 5.07 -2.88 -22.82
C ASP A 178 4.09 -3.61 -23.77
N LEU A 179 2.81 -3.69 -23.39
CA LEU A 179 1.76 -4.31 -24.20
C LEU A 179 1.52 -3.56 -25.53
N GLN A 180 1.60 -2.22 -25.54
CA GLN A 180 1.35 -1.41 -26.73
C GLN A 180 2.34 -1.69 -27.86
N ALA A 181 3.59 -2.03 -27.54
CA ALA A 181 4.60 -2.39 -28.53
C ALA A 181 4.48 -3.87 -28.94
N LYS A 182 4.31 -4.77 -27.97
CA LYS A 182 4.38 -6.22 -28.18
C LYS A 182 3.14 -6.84 -28.80
N VAL A 183 1.95 -6.44 -28.37
CA VAL A 183 0.71 -7.10 -28.79
C VAL A 183 0.45 -6.95 -30.29
N PRO A 184 0.57 -5.77 -30.92
CA PRO A 184 0.41 -5.64 -32.37
C PRO A 184 1.47 -6.45 -33.15
N ALA A 185 2.72 -6.46 -32.68
CA ALA A 185 3.80 -7.21 -33.32
C ALA A 185 3.54 -8.74 -33.30
N ALA A 186 3.12 -9.27 -32.15
CA ALA A 186 2.75 -10.68 -32.01
C ALA A 186 1.52 -11.06 -32.84
N GLN A 187 0.57 -10.13 -33.02
CA GLN A 187 -0.63 -10.32 -33.84
C GLN A 187 -0.38 -10.22 -35.34
N ALA A 188 0.66 -9.48 -35.76
CA ALA A 188 1.04 -9.29 -37.15
C ALA A 188 1.95 -10.39 -37.71
N LYS A 189 2.39 -11.35 -36.88
CA LYS A 189 3.22 -12.47 -37.34
C LYS A 189 2.52 -13.27 -38.44
N VAL A 190 3.21 -13.46 -39.56
CA VAL A 190 2.69 -14.22 -40.71
C VAL A 190 2.73 -15.71 -40.40
N LEU A 191 1.59 -16.38 -40.59
CA LEU A 191 1.46 -17.83 -40.42
C LEU A 191 1.75 -18.55 -41.74
N PRO A 192 2.27 -19.78 -41.71
CA PRO A 192 2.48 -20.58 -42.92
C PRO A 192 1.15 -20.87 -43.65
N PRO A 193 1.19 -21.14 -44.96
CA PRO A 193 0.01 -21.58 -45.72
C PRO A 193 -0.62 -22.83 -45.08
N GLY A 194 -1.92 -22.78 -44.79
CA GLY A 194 -2.63 -23.84 -44.05
C GLY A 194 -2.63 -23.68 -42.53
N GLY A 195 -1.87 -22.73 -41.99
CA GLY A 195 -1.78 -22.43 -40.56
C GLY A 195 -0.92 -23.43 -39.77
N VAL A 196 -0.95 -23.29 -38.46
CA VAL A 196 -0.26 -24.18 -37.51
C VAL A 196 -1.28 -24.61 -36.46
N TRP A 197 -1.16 -25.85 -36.00
CA TRP A 197 -1.97 -26.35 -34.89
C TRP A 197 -1.39 -25.88 -33.56
N SER A 198 -2.23 -25.22 -32.77
CA SER A 198 -1.86 -24.76 -31.43
C SER A 198 -2.64 -25.56 -30.38
N GLU A 199 -1.92 -26.07 -29.39
CA GLU A 199 -2.51 -26.71 -28.22
C GLU A 199 -3.20 -25.66 -27.35
N MET A 200 -4.40 -25.99 -26.90
CA MET A 200 -5.29 -25.14 -26.12
C MET A 200 -5.93 -25.97 -25.00
N GLU A 201 -6.36 -25.30 -23.93
CA GLU A 201 -7.01 -25.97 -22.81
C GLU A 201 -8.33 -25.24 -22.48
N ASN A 202 -9.38 -26.03 -22.25
CA ASN A 202 -10.63 -25.54 -21.71
C ASN A 202 -11.03 -26.37 -20.47
N LYS A 203 -12.29 -26.23 -20.03
CA LYS A 203 -12.78 -26.97 -18.85
C LYS A 203 -12.95 -28.48 -19.08
N THR A 204 -13.04 -28.94 -20.33
CA THR A 204 -13.30 -30.34 -20.70
C THR A 204 -12.02 -31.09 -21.08
N GLY A 205 -10.92 -30.39 -21.38
CA GLY A 205 -9.61 -30.99 -21.65
C GLY A 205 -8.75 -30.14 -22.58
N ALA A 206 -7.63 -30.73 -22.99
CA ALA A 206 -6.78 -30.18 -24.04
C ALA A 206 -7.42 -30.42 -25.42
N TYR A 207 -7.22 -29.47 -26.35
CA TYR A 207 -7.66 -29.56 -27.74
C TYR A 207 -6.69 -28.80 -28.65
N PHE A 208 -6.76 -29.07 -29.95
CA PHE A 208 -5.95 -28.41 -30.96
C PHE A 208 -6.79 -27.42 -31.77
N PHE A 209 -6.26 -26.23 -31.98
CA PHE A 209 -6.90 -25.18 -32.75
C PHE A 209 -5.98 -24.69 -33.87
N ASN A 210 -6.50 -24.60 -35.09
CA ASN A 210 -5.82 -23.97 -36.20
C ASN A 210 -6.58 -22.70 -36.59
N ARG A 211 -5.93 -21.54 -36.41
CA ARG A 211 -6.55 -20.24 -36.64
C ARG A 211 -6.80 -19.91 -38.11
N VAL A 212 -5.95 -20.39 -39.02
CA VAL A 212 -6.08 -20.10 -40.46
C VAL A 212 -7.26 -20.85 -41.05
N THR A 213 -7.40 -22.14 -40.71
CA THR A 213 -8.53 -22.97 -41.15
C THR A 213 -9.78 -22.81 -40.29
N ASN A 214 -9.64 -22.16 -39.13
CA ASN A 214 -10.67 -22.01 -38.10
C ASN A 214 -11.25 -23.36 -37.63
N GLN A 215 -10.39 -24.38 -37.53
CA GLN A 215 -10.77 -25.73 -37.11
C GLN A 215 -10.33 -26.02 -35.67
N THR A 216 -11.15 -26.81 -34.97
CA THR A 216 -10.88 -27.33 -33.62
C THR A 216 -10.96 -28.84 -33.65
N LYS A 217 -9.97 -29.53 -33.08
CA LYS A 217 -9.92 -31.00 -33.01
C LYS A 217 -9.47 -31.47 -31.62
N GLU A 218 -10.00 -32.60 -31.17
CA GLU A 218 -9.56 -33.23 -29.91
C GLU A 218 -8.26 -34.01 -30.08
N SER A 219 -8.02 -34.56 -31.28
CA SER A 219 -6.78 -35.25 -31.66
C SER A 219 -6.40 -34.92 -33.10
N LEU A 220 -5.10 -34.94 -33.38
CA LEU A 220 -4.55 -34.71 -34.71
C LEU A 220 -4.17 -36.03 -35.37
N THR A 221 -4.29 -36.10 -36.69
CA THR A 221 -3.72 -37.21 -37.47
C THR A 221 -2.19 -37.12 -37.48
N GLU A 222 -1.48 -38.22 -37.74
CA GLU A 222 -0.01 -38.23 -37.81
C GLU A 222 0.53 -37.21 -38.82
N ALA A 223 -0.14 -37.06 -39.97
CA ALA A 223 0.21 -36.10 -41.00
C ALA A 223 0.03 -34.64 -40.55
N GLU A 224 -0.94 -34.36 -39.68
CA GLU A 224 -1.18 -33.02 -39.12
C GLU A 224 -0.21 -32.71 -37.99
N ALA A 225 0.07 -33.69 -37.12
CA ALA A 225 1.07 -33.56 -36.06
C ALA A 225 2.48 -33.34 -36.65
N ALA A 226 2.79 -33.97 -37.79
CA ALA A 226 4.06 -33.81 -38.50
C ALA A 226 4.29 -32.38 -39.04
N GLN A 227 3.25 -31.54 -39.15
CA GLN A 227 3.36 -30.14 -39.56
C GLN A 227 3.91 -29.23 -38.44
N GLY A 228 4.04 -29.77 -37.23
CA GLY A 228 4.47 -29.03 -36.05
C GLY A 228 3.28 -28.53 -35.23
N ILE A 229 3.36 -28.76 -33.92
CA ILE A 229 2.35 -28.34 -32.94
C ILE A 229 2.97 -27.26 -32.05
N LEU A 230 2.30 -26.12 -31.95
CA LEU A 230 2.67 -25.09 -30.98
C LEU A 230 2.08 -25.45 -29.62
N PRO A 231 2.91 -25.51 -28.56
CA PRO A 231 2.40 -25.75 -27.22
C PRO A 231 1.55 -24.55 -26.76
N MET A 232 0.75 -24.80 -25.73
CA MET A 232 0.04 -23.73 -25.03
C MET A 232 0.96 -22.55 -24.70
N LEU A 233 0.44 -21.33 -24.84
CA LEU A 233 1.22 -20.14 -24.51
C LEU A 233 1.54 -20.09 -23.02
N ASP A 234 2.82 -20.00 -22.69
CA ASP A 234 3.24 -19.71 -21.33
C ASP A 234 2.78 -18.31 -20.95
N SER A 235 1.97 -18.20 -19.90
CA SER A 235 1.40 -16.92 -19.46
C SER A 235 2.40 -16.04 -18.71
N TYR A 236 3.55 -16.59 -18.32
CA TYR A 236 4.59 -15.91 -17.56
C TYR A 236 5.89 -15.71 -18.34
N ASP A 237 6.03 -16.30 -19.53
CA ASP A 237 7.15 -16.06 -20.44
C ASP A 237 6.70 -16.16 -21.91
N ASN A 238 6.35 -15.03 -22.52
CA ASN A 238 5.84 -14.99 -23.89
C ASN A 238 6.11 -13.65 -24.58
N GLU A 239 5.75 -13.61 -25.86
CA GLU A 239 5.95 -12.44 -26.72
C GLU A 239 4.95 -11.29 -26.53
N LEU A 240 3.84 -11.50 -25.81
CA LEU A 240 2.78 -10.48 -25.65
C LEU A 240 3.07 -9.51 -24.51
N VAL A 241 3.85 -9.93 -23.52
CA VAL A 241 4.10 -9.19 -22.28
C VAL A 241 5.50 -9.50 -21.74
N MET A 242 6.12 -8.57 -21.02
CA MET A 242 7.35 -8.80 -20.27
C MET A 242 7.25 -10.07 -19.42
N SER A 243 8.27 -10.94 -19.50
CA SER A 243 8.32 -12.18 -18.74
C SER A 243 8.29 -11.88 -17.23
N LEU A 244 7.76 -12.82 -16.45
CA LEU A 244 7.75 -12.75 -15.00
C LEU A 244 9.19 -12.68 -14.43
N LYS A 245 10.12 -13.41 -15.06
CA LYS A 245 11.54 -13.43 -14.66
C LYS A 245 12.20 -12.07 -14.86
N ASP A 246 11.95 -11.41 -15.98
CA ASP A 246 12.49 -10.08 -16.25
C ASP A 246 11.82 -9.04 -15.37
N PHE A 247 10.50 -9.13 -15.17
CA PHE A 247 9.78 -8.25 -14.26
C PHE A 247 10.29 -8.37 -12.82
N ALA A 248 10.57 -9.58 -12.34
CA ALA A 248 11.14 -9.81 -11.01
C ALA A 248 12.55 -9.22 -10.83
N LYS A 249 13.30 -8.98 -11.91
CA LYS A 249 14.61 -8.30 -11.85
C LYS A 249 14.51 -6.80 -12.07
N HIS A 250 13.38 -6.33 -12.57
CA HIS A 250 13.21 -4.96 -13.01
C HIS A 250 13.20 -3.99 -11.81
N PRO A 251 13.88 -2.83 -11.87
CA PRO A 251 13.93 -1.87 -10.76
C PRO A 251 12.54 -1.42 -10.25
N ILE A 252 11.54 -1.36 -11.14
CA ILE A 252 10.16 -1.05 -10.75
C ILE A 252 9.56 -2.07 -9.77
N ALA A 253 9.93 -3.36 -9.89
CA ALA A 253 9.49 -4.40 -8.96
C ALA A 253 10.25 -4.29 -7.64
N SER A 254 11.55 -3.98 -7.68
CA SER A 254 12.37 -3.68 -6.49
C SER A 254 11.83 -2.52 -5.67
N GLU A 255 11.37 -1.48 -6.35
CA GLU A 255 10.88 -0.27 -5.70
C GLU A 255 9.45 -0.42 -5.14
N LEU A 256 8.59 -1.19 -5.82
CA LEU A 256 7.14 -1.22 -5.50
C LEU A 256 6.67 -2.51 -4.85
N LEU A 257 7.32 -3.65 -5.12
CA LEU A 257 6.79 -4.97 -4.77
C LEU A 257 7.73 -5.75 -3.85
N HIS A 258 9.03 -5.79 -4.11
CA HIS A 258 9.98 -6.53 -3.28
C HIS A 258 10.03 -5.99 -1.86
N ASN A 259 9.81 -6.87 -0.88
CA ASN A 259 9.65 -6.52 0.54
C ASN A 259 8.55 -5.47 0.82
N GLY A 260 7.63 -5.29 -0.13
CA GLY A 260 6.64 -4.23 -0.08
C GLY A 260 5.65 -4.35 1.09
N ALA A 261 5.40 -5.55 1.64
CA ALA A 261 4.55 -5.68 2.83
C ALA A 261 5.30 -5.16 4.07
N THR A 262 6.58 -5.49 4.18
CA THR A 262 7.45 -4.99 5.25
C THR A 262 7.65 -3.49 5.13
N PHE A 263 7.83 -2.96 3.92
CA PHE A 263 7.95 -1.51 3.72
C PHE A 263 6.63 -0.76 3.99
N GLN A 264 5.46 -1.36 3.71
CA GLN A 264 4.17 -0.83 4.14
C GLN A 264 4.10 -0.75 5.68
N VAL A 265 4.52 -1.80 6.40
CA VAL A 265 4.54 -1.83 7.87
C VAL A 265 5.57 -0.87 8.46
N LEU A 266 6.72 -0.73 7.83
CA LEU A 266 7.76 0.21 8.24
C LEU A 266 7.38 1.66 7.93
N GLY A 267 6.43 1.91 7.03
CA GLY A 267 6.11 3.28 6.64
C GLY A 267 7.18 3.89 5.74
N ILE A 268 7.85 3.07 4.92
CA ILE A 268 8.99 3.48 4.09
C ILE A 268 8.79 3.06 2.63
N THR A 269 7.56 3.00 2.14
CA THR A 269 7.32 2.79 0.71
C THR A 269 7.67 4.05 -0.09
N ASN A 270 7.65 3.98 -1.41
CA ASN A 270 7.76 5.19 -2.24
C ASN A 270 6.48 6.06 -2.21
N TYR A 271 5.46 5.62 -1.46
CA TYR A 271 4.25 6.37 -1.16
C TYR A 271 4.24 6.89 0.30
N SER A 272 5.34 6.70 1.04
CA SER A 272 5.51 7.18 2.40
C SER A 272 5.37 8.71 2.50
N HIS A 273 4.91 9.16 3.66
CA HIS A 273 4.92 10.58 4.04
C HIS A 273 6.26 11.02 4.63
N TRP A 274 7.27 10.13 4.66
CA TRP A 274 8.64 10.46 5.02
C TRP A 274 9.52 10.63 3.78
N GLY A 275 10.12 11.82 3.63
CA GLY A 275 10.88 12.21 2.43
C GLY A 275 12.11 11.35 2.16
N ASP A 276 12.77 10.84 3.21
CA ASP A 276 14.03 10.08 3.07
C ASP A 276 13.82 8.59 2.79
N ALA A 277 12.57 8.13 2.70
CA ALA A 277 12.24 6.71 2.56
C ALA A 277 12.94 6.03 1.37
N GLY A 278 13.14 6.76 0.26
CA GLY A 278 13.84 6.25 -0.92
C GLY A 278 15.31 5.94 -0.67
N GLY A 279 16.06 6.90 -0.12
CA GLY A 279 17.45 6.69 0.27
C GLY A 279 17.58 5.60 1.34
N PHE A 280 16.64 5.57 2.28
CA PHE A 280 16.62 4.56 3.33
C PHE A 280 16.41 3.14 2.81
N ARG A 281 15.46 2.93 1.88
CA ARG A 281 15.30 1.62 1.22
C ARG A 281 16.58 1.17 0.52
N ALA A 282 17.28 2.09 -0.15
CA ALA A 282 18.56 1.77 -0.78
C ALA A 282 19.62 1.31 0.23
N CYS A 283 19.68 1.93 1.41
CA CYS A 283 20.52 1.49 2.53
C CYS A 283 20.18 0.06 2.98
N LEU A 284 18.89 -0.26 3.16
CA LEU A 284 18.46 -1.60 3.56
C LEU A 284 18.74 -2.66 2.49
N LEU A 285 18.73 -2.28 1.20
CA LEU A 285 19.12 -3.19 0.13
C LEU A 285 20.62 -3.50 0.16
N ARG A 286 21.46 -2.52 0.52
CA ARG A 286 22.92 -2.60 0.52
C ARG A 286 23.50 -3.25 1.78
N TYR A 287 22.88 -3.07 2.95
CA TYR A 287 23.47 -3.45 4.24
C TYR A 287 22.57 -4.43 5.01
N ASP A 288 23.03 -5.68 5.14
CA ASP A 288 22.26 -6.78 5.76
C ASP A 288 21.96 -6.58 7.25
N HIS A 289 22.88 -5.96 8.01
CA HIS A 289 22.65 -5.71 9.44
C HIS A 289 21.53 -4.67 9.64
N LEU A 290 21.50 -3.58 8.87
CA LEU A 290 20.41 -2.59 8.89
C LEU A 290 19.10 -3.23 8.45
N ARG A 291 19.13 -4.04 7.38
CA ARG A 291 17.97 -4.82 6.91
C ARG A 291 17.41 -5.71 8.03
N SER A 292 18.28 -6.40 8.77
CA SER A 292 17.90 -7.30 9.86
C SER A 292 17.35 -6.53 11.05
N GLN A 293 17.99 -5.44 11.44
CA GLN A 293 17.51 -4.52 12.49
C GLN A 293 16.10 -4.02 12.16
N MET A 294 15.88 -3.55 10.92
CA MET A 294 14.59 -3.03 10.48
C MET A 294 13.52 -4.11 10.33
N LEU A 295 13.91 -5.35 10.02
CA LEU A 295 12.99 -6.48 10.07
C LEU A 295 12.46 -6.72 11.49
N GLU A 296 13.30 -6.63 12.52
CA GLU A 296 12.85 -6.76 13.91
C GLU A 296 11.90 -5.62 14.32
N VAL A 297 12.16 -4.39 13.88
CA VAL A 297 11.22 -3.28 14.07
C VAL A 297 9.86 -3.59 13.44
N ALA A 298 9.85 -4.11 12.21
CA ALA A 298 8.61 -4.49 11.53
C ALA A 298 7.85 -5.60 12.26
N LYS A 299 8.56 -6.61 12.77
CA LYS A 299 7.97 -7.71 13.58
C LYS A 299 7.36 -7.19 14.87
N ASN A 300 8.09 -6.37 15.62
CA ASN A 300 7.61 -5.77 16.86
C ASN A 300 6.37 -4.90 16.63
N ARG A 301 6.34 -4.18 15.51
CA ARG A 301 5.19 -3.37 15.11
C ARG A 301 3.95 -4.20 14.80
N VAL A 302 4.07 -5.29 14.02
CA VAL A 302 2.90 -6.15 13.73
C VAL A 302 2.39 -6.88 14.97
N GLN A 303 3.24 -7.17 15.96
CA GLN A 303 2.79 -7.72 17.25
C GLN A 303 1.89 -6.76 18.04
N ARG A 304 2.09 -5.45 17.87
CA ARG A 304 1.24 -4.40 18.48
C ARG A 304 -0.08 -4.19 17.76
N PHE A 305 -0.22 -4.67 16.52
CA PHE A 305 -1.45 -4.51 15.78
C PHE A 305 -2.59 -5.24 16.48
N THR A 306 -3.78 -4.63 16.42
CA THR A 306 -5.01 -5.21 16.95
C THR A 306 -5.30 -6.53 16.29
N HIS A 307 -5.08 -6.65 14.98
CA HIS A 307 -5.21 -7.91 14.26
C HIS A 307 -4.26 -7.95 13.06
N VAL A 308 -3.64 -9.12 12.87
CA VAL A 308 -2.84 -9.45 11.68
C VAL A 308 -3.40 -10.74 11.12
N GLY A 309 -4.12 -10.66 10.00
CA GLY A 309 -4.58 -11.87 9.32
C GLY A 309 -3.80 -12.12 8.04
N THR A 310 -4.10 -13.26 7.40
CA THR A 310 -3.42 -13.72 6.19
C THR A 310 -4.42 -14.08 5.10
N THR A 311 -4.06 -13.77 3.85
CA THR A 311 -4.91 -14.09 2.70
C THR A 311 -5.06 -15.60 2.51
N ASP A 312 -4.02 -16.34 2.88
CA ASP A 312 -3.94 -17.80 2.79
C ASP A 312 -5.05 -18.47 3.63
N ARG A 313 -5.46 -17.81 4.72
CA ARG A 313 -6.52 -18.21 5.64
C ARG A 313 -7.57 -17.11 5.77
N LEU A 314 -8.06 -16.62 4.62
CA LEU A 314 -8.94 -15.45 4.53
C LEU A 314 -10.18 -15.54 5.45
N HIS A 315 -10.84 -16.71 5.50
CA HIS A 315 -12.05 -16.91 6.29
C HIS A 315 -11.76 -16.92 7.80
N GLU A 316 -10.69 -17.59 8.21
CA GLU A 316 -10.26 -17.61 9.61
C GLU A 316 -9.77 -16.23 10.07
N SER A 317 -9.07 -15.51 9.18
CA SER A 317 -8.66 -14.12 9.41
C SER A 317 -9.88 -13.21 9.59
N ALA A 318 -10.91 -13.38 8.76
CA ALA A 318 -12.14 -12.60 8.88
C ALA A 318 -12.86 -12.85 10.21
N ALA A 319 -13.03 -14.11 10.60
CA ALA A 319 -13.62 -14.48 11.90
C ALA A 319 -12.82 -13.89 13.07
N ALA A 320 -11.50 -14.07 13.08
CA ALA A 320 -10.65 -13.60 14.16
C ALA A 320 -10.59 -12.06 14.24
N ALA A 321 -10.67 -11.37 13.10
CA ALA A 321 -10.70 -9.92 13.05
C ALA A 321 -12.00 -9.33 13.63
N LEU A 322 -13.16 -9.95 13.37
CA LEU A 322 -14.41 -9.53 13.98
C LEU A 322 -14.31 -9.53 15.51
N VAL A 323 -13.83 -10.64 16.08
CA VAL A 323 -13.64 -10.75 17.54
C VAL A 323 -12.62 -9.72 18.04
N SER A 324 -11.55 -9.46 17.28
CA SER A 324 -10.55 -8.44 17.63
C SER A 324 -11.09 -7.01 17.59
N MET A 325 -12.21 -6.79 16.89
CA MET A 325 -12.98 -5.54 16.85
C MET A 325 -14.15 -5.52 17.85
N GLY A 326 -14.28 -6.55 18.69
CA GLY A 326 -15.42 -6.73 19.61
C GLY A 326 -16.74 -7.03 18.91
N LEU A 327 -16.68 -7.61 17.71
CA LEU A 327 -17.82 -8.12 16.97
C LEU A 327 -17.82 -9.66 16.99
N SER A 328 -18.94 -10.26 16.61
CA SER A 328 -19.03 -11.69 16.31
C SER A 328 -19.48 -11.91 14.87
N VAL A 329 -19.40 -13.14 14.38
CA VAL A 329 -19.97 -13.50 13.06
C VAL A 329 -21.48 -13.20 12.98
N ASN A 330 -22.17 -13.16 14.12
CA ASN A 330 -23.60 -12.89 14.23
C ASN A 330 -23.92 -11.39 14.40
N SER A 331 -22.91 -10.52 14.48
CA SER A 331 -23.11 -9.08 14.54
C SER A 331 -23.84 -8.56 13.31
N ALA A 332 -24.50 -7.41 13.45
CA ALA A 332 -25.26 -6.77 12.37
C ALA A 332 -24.39 -6.51 11.14
N ALA A 333 -25.00 -6.63 9.96
CA ALA A 333 -24.39 -6.25 8.69
C ALA A 333 -24.97 -4.94 8.16
N TYR A 334 -24.15 -4.16 7.44
CA TYR A 334 -24.50 -2.84 6.95
C TYR A 334 -24.16 -2.65 5.47
N SER A 335 -25.04 -1.98 4.72
CA SER A 335 -24.81 -1.60 3.33
C SER A 335 -24.26 -0.16 3.20
N GLY A 336 -24.17 0.38 1.98
CA GLY A 336 -23.78 1.77 1.70
C GLY A 336 -22.29 1.98 1.37
N GLY A 337 -22.01 2.88 0.41
CA GLY A 337 -20.66 3.24 -0.04
C GLY A 337 -20.07 4.47 0.67
N ASP A 338 -18.82 4.83 0.34
CA ASP A 338 -18.08 5.93 0.99
C ASP A 338 -18.70 7.33 0.80
N GLU A 339 -19.55 7.49 -0.22
CA GLU A 339 -20.19 8.77 -0.56
C GLU A 339 -21.40 9.09 0.35
N GLU A 340 -21.94 8.07 1.03
CA GLU A 340 -23.15 8.22 1.85
C GLU A 340 -22.87 8.81 3.25
N VAL A 341 -21.59 8.94 3.62
CA VAL A 341 -21.11 9.54 4.89
C VAL A 341 -21.18 11.09 4.85
N ALA A 342 -21.44 11.71 3.69
CA ALA A 342 -21.42 13.16 3.52
C ALA A 342 -22.81 13.83 3.49
N GLY A 343 -23.90 13.08 3.63
CA GLY A 343 -25.24 13.57 3.32
C GLY A 343 -26.29 13.33 4.39
N ARG A 344 -26.12 13.83 5.61
CA ARG A 344 -27.25 14.11 6.51
C ARG A 344 -27.04 15.44 7.22
N ARG A 345 -27.56 16.52 6.61
CA ARG A 345 -28.19 17.58 7.40
C ARG A 345 -29.43 16.96 8.04
N GLY A 346 -29.71 17.35 9.27
CA GLY A 346 -30.75 16.76 10.12
C GLY A 346 -32.11 16.63 9.43
N VAL A 347 -32.85 15.60 9.87
CA VAL A 347 -34.31 15.49 9.91
C VAL A 347 -35.04 16.39 8.89
N GLY A 348 -35.20 15.88 7.67
CA GLY A 348 -36.13 16.41 6.68
C GLY A 348 -37.27 15.42 6.49
N VAL A 349 -38.41 15.75 7.10
CA VAL A 349 -39.72 15.13 6.89
C VAL A 349 -39.93 14.78 5.41
N GLN A 350 -40.39 13.57 5.14
CA GLN A 350 -40.90 13.16 3.83
C GLN A 350 -41.97 14.15 3.39
N HIS A 351 -41.66 15.01 2.40
CA HIS A 351 -42.70 15.61 1.57
C HIS A 351 -42.59 15.05 0.16
N ARG A 352 -43.64 14.28 -0.18
CA ARG A 352 -44.00 13.83 -1.52
C ARG A 352 -43.77 14.94 -2.55
N GLN A 353 -43.08 14.58 -3.63
CA GLN A 353 -43.07 15.35 -4.87
C GLN A 353 -44.50 15.49 -5.41
N SER A 354 -44.90 16.74 -5.65
CA SER A 354 -45.84 17.09 -6.70
C SER A 354 -45.53 18.52 -7.14
N GLY A 355 -45.42 18.74 -8.46
CA GLY A 355 -45.54 20.07 -9.05
C GLY A 355 -44.28 20.69 -9.64
N ASN A 356 -44.11 20.51 -10.95
CA ASN A 356 -43.76 21.52 -11.96
C ASN A 356 -43.57 22.99 -11.49
N GLY A 357 -42.56 23.68 -12.06
CA GLY A 357 -42.65 25.13 -12.25
C GLY A 357 -41.32 25.88 -12.33
N ASN A 358 -41.08 26.50 -13.48
CA ASN A 358 -40.10 27.55 -13.76
C ASN A 358 -40.20 28.77 -12.82
N ALA A 359 -39.08 29.50 -12.71
CA ALA A 359 -38.93 30.97 -12.80
C ALA A 359 -38.28 31.67 -11.60
N GLY A 360 -37.34 32.56 -11.93
CA GLY A 360 -37.33 33.92 -11.37
C GLY A 360 -36.34 34.24 -10.25
N PRO A 361 -35.42 35.20 -10.45
CA PRO A 361 -34.50 35.71 -9.43
C PRO A 361 -35.08 36.94 -8.71
N GLY A 362 -34.71 37.15 -7.45
CA GLY A 362 -34.83 38.48 -6.84
C GLY A 362 -34.98 38.52 -5.33
N GLY A 363 -34.32 39.52 -4.73
CA GLY A 363 -34.79 40.20 -3.52
C GLY A 363 -34.24 39.67 -2.21
N GLY A 364 -33.25 40.37 -1.64
CA GLY A 364 -32.79 40.16 -0.28
C GLY A 364 -33.73 40.76 0.76
N ASP A 365 -33.49 40.42 2.03
CA ASP A 365 -33.36 41.44 3.06
C ASP A 365 -32.62 40.95 4.30
N ARG A 366 -32.04 41.93 4.98
CA ARG A 366 -31.05 41.89 6.05
C ARG A 366 -31.63 41.37 7.38
N ALA A 367 -30.81 40.69 8.17
CA ALA A 367 -30.38 41.13 9.51
C ALA A 367 -29.72 39.98 10.30
N ALA A 368 -28.44 40.18 10.67
CA ALA A 368 -27.84 39.86 11.97
C ALA A 368 -26.31 39.92 11.80
N VAL A 369 -25.79 41.12 11.98
CA VAL A 369 -24.38 41.37 12.26
C VAL A 369 -24.22 41.04 13.74
N ASP A 370 -23.46 39.99 14.06
CA ASP A 370 -22.41 40.06 15.06
C ASP A 370 -21.48 38.84 14.96
N ASP A 371 -20.20 39.11 15.23
CA ASP A 371 -19.03 38.23 15.24
C ASP A 371 -18.26 38.00 13.92
N LEU A 372 -17.70 39.08 13.39
CA LEU A 372 -16.81 39.10 12.20
C LEU A 372 -15.31 39.08 12.53
N SER A 373 -14.89 38.97 13.79
CA SER A 373 -13.45 38.89 14.13
C SER A 373 -12.91 37.45 14.07
N ASN A 374 -13.77 36.43 14.24
CA ASN A 374 -13.35 35.02 14.28
C ASN A 374 -13.38 34.28 12.93
N ARG A 375 -13.85 34.93 11.85
CA ARG A 375 -13.88 34.35 10.47
C ARG A 375 -12.66 34.71 9.62
N GLY A 376 -11.94 35.78 9.94
CA GLY A 376 -10.79 36.26 9.14
C GLY A 376 -9.60 35.29 9.17
N LEU A 377 -9.16 34.90 10.36
CA LEU A 377 -8.02 33.99 10.58
C LEU A 377 -8.28 32.56 10.06
N ASN A 378 -9.54 32.10 10.15
CA ASN A 378 -9.96 30.78 9.69
C ASN A 378 -10.02 30.66 8.16
N SER A 379 -10.23 31.76 7.43
CA SER A 379 -10.24 31.78 5.96
C SER A 379 -8.84 31.79 5.35
N GLU A 380 -7.90 32.49 5.99
CA GLU A 380 -6.54 32.66 5.48
C GLU A 380 -5.68 31.40 5.70
N ALA A 381 -5.78 30.78 6.87
CA ALA A 381 -5.13 29.51 7.16
C ALA A 381 -5.65 28.38 6.26
N ALA A 382 -6.97 28.32 6.04
CA ALA A 382 -7.57 27.37 5.11
C ALA A 382 -7.14 27.62 3.66
N ALA A 383 -7.04 28.89 3.22
CA ALA A 383 -6.53 29.24 1.90
C ALA A 383 -5.05 28.88 1.73
N LYS A 384 -4.22 29.11 2.76
CA LYS A 384 -2.80 28.71 2.80
C LYS A 384 -2.65 27.18 2.73
N LEU A 385 -3.44 26.41 3.48
CA LEU A 385 -3.45 24.94 3.39
C LEU A 385 -3.91 24.43 2.03
N GLN A 386 -4.94 25.04 1.42
CA GLN A 386 -5.39 24.69 0.07
C GLN A 386 -4.34 25.01 -1.00
N LEU A 387 -3.62 26.13 -0.86
CA LEU A 387 -2.53 26.50 -1.74
C LEU A 387 -1.36 25.51 -1.60
N LEU A 388 -0.97 25.14 -0.38
CA LEU A 388 0.09 24.14 -0.14
C LEU A 388 -0.30 22.76 -0.67
N ALA A 389 -1.55 22.33 -0.49
CA ALA A 389 -2.06 21.10 -1.08
C ALA A 389 -2.10 21.14 -2.63
N LYS A 390 -2.24 22.32 -3.24
CA LYS A 390 -2.09 22.51 -4.69
C LYS A 390 -0.63 22.42 -5.12
N LEU A 391 0.28 23.05 -4.37
CA LEU A 391 1.73 23.00 -4.62
C LEU A 391 2.28 21.58 -4.52
N ILE A 392 1.88 20.81 -3.50
CA ILE A 392 2.27 19.38 -3.37
C ILE A 392 1.77 18.56 -4.56
N ARG A 393 0.53 18.79 -5.02
CA ARG A 393 0.00 18.10 -6.20
C ARG A 393 0.78 18.45 -7.48
N GLU A 394 1.22 19.70 -7.60
CA GLU A 394 2.00 20.17 -8.75
C GLU A 394 3.43 19.62 -8.72
N ALA A 395 4.11 19.69 -7.57
CA ALA A 395 5.44 19.11 -7.36
C ALA A 395 5.43 17.59 -7.61
N ARG A 396 4.40 16.87 -7.14
CA ARG A 396 4.21 15.45 -7.44
C ARG A 396 4.06 15.18 -8.95
N ARG A 397 3.33 16.03 -9.67
CA ARG A 397 3.18 15.91 -11.13
C ARG A 397 4.50 16.15 -11.86
N ARG A 398 5.31 17.12 -11.40
CA ARG A 398 6.65 17.38 -11.96
C ARG A 398 7.57 16.19 -11.75
N LEU A 399 7.60 15.63 -10.54
CA LEU A 399 8.38 14.42 -10.25
C LEU A 399 7.98 13.25 -11.17
N GLN A 400 6.67 13.02 -11.36
CA GLN A 400 6.17 11.98 -12.24
C GLN A 400 6.59 12.19 -13.71
N ASN A 401 6.58 13.43 -14.20
CA ASN A 401 7.02 13.75 -15.55
C ASN A 401 8.54 13.56 -15.72
N SER A 402 9.35 14.04 -14.77
CA SER A 402 10.80 13.87 -14.80
C SER A 402 11.21 12.39 -14.74
N GLN A 403 10.52 11.58 -13.92
CA GLN A 403 10.75 10.13 -13.86
C GLN A 403 10.41 9.44 -15.19
N LYS A 404 9.34 9.87 -15.84
CA LYS A 404 8.96 9.35 -17.16
C LYS A 404 10.02 9.68 -18.21
N GLU A 405 10.51 10.91 -18.25
CA GLU A 405 11.56 11.33 -19.19
C GLU A 405 12.86 10.54 -18.98
N LEU A 406 13.27 10.32 -17.73
CA LEU A 406 14.44 9.50 -17.40
C LEU A 406 14.28 8.06 -17.91
N VAL A 407 13.11 7.46 -17.69
CA VAL A 407 12.81 6.10 -18.15
C VAL A 407 12.79 6.03 -19.68
N ASP A 408 12.22 7.02 -20.35
CA ASP A 408 12.18 7.07 -21.81
C ASP A 408 13.60 7.22 -22.38
N ALA A 409 14.47 8.04 -21.77
CA ALA A 409 15.87 8.20 -22.17
C ALA A 409 16.72 6.93 -21.94
N GLN A 410 16.49 6.21 -20.84
CA GLN A 410 17.14 4.92 -20.56
C GLN A 410 16.70 3.84 -21.56
N LYS A 411 15.48 3.93 -22.11
CA LYS A 411 14.97 2.99 -23.11
C LYS A 411 15.51 3.22 -24.50
N SER A 412 15.82 4.45 -24.86
CA SER A 412 16.35 4.81 -26.19
C SER A 412 17.88 4.73 -26.28
N ASP A 413 18.55 4.13 -25.29
CA ASP A 413 20.02 4.06 -25.18
C ASP A 413 20.67 5.44 -25.34
N SER A 414 20.05 6.45 -24.71
CA SER A 414 20.49 7.84 -24.80
C SER A 414 21.86 8.02 -24.17
N ASP A 415 22.57 9.07 -24.60
CA ASP A 415 23.87 9.47 -24.06
C ASP A 415 23.87 9.45 -22.51
N PRO A 416 24.86 8.82 -21.85
CA PRO A 416 25.01 8.78 -20.40
C PRO A 416 24.93 10.16 -19.72
N SER A 417 25.36 11.23 -20.39
CA SER A 417 25.26 12.61 -19.91
C SER A 417 23.81 13.11 -19.84
N ILE A 418 22.95 12.71 -20.79
CA ILE A 418 21.51 13.02 -20.81
C ILE A 418 20.80 12.23 -19.71
N VAL A 419 21.15 10.95 -19.54
CA VAL A 419 20.61 10.12 -18.45
C VAL A 419 20.96 10.73 -17.09
N LYS A 420 22.21 11.19 -16.90
CA LYS A 420 22.64 11.86 -15.67
C LYS A 420 21.88 13.17 -15.44
N MET A 421 21.73 14.01 -16.47
CA MET A 421 20.94 15.25 -16.37
C MET A 421 19.49 14.97 -15.95
N LEU A 422 18.88 13.92 -16.50
CA LEU A 422 17.51 13.52 -16.16
C LEU A 422 17.41 12.92 -14.75
N GLN A 423 18.45 12.24 -14.25
CA GLN A 423 18.56 11.84 -12.84
C GLN A 423 18.59 13.07 -11.93
N ASP A 424 19.44 14.06 -12.23
CA ASP A 424 19.52 15.32 -11.47
C ASP A 424 18.18 16.06 -11.50
N LYS A 425 17.45 16.01 -12.62
CA LYS A 425 16.11 16.59 -12.77
C LYS A 425 15.05 15.85 -11.92
N VAL A 426 15.16 14.52 -11.80
CA VAL A 426 14.31 13.73 -10.91
C VAL A 426 14.58 14.07 -9.46
N ASP A 427 15.85 14.19 -9.07
CA ASP A 427 16.24 14.52 -7.71
C ASP A 427 15.86 15.95 -7.33
N SER A 428 15.99 16.91 -8.25
CA SER A 428 15.48 18.27 -8.08
C SER A 428 13.96 18.30 -7.88
N ALA A 429 13.19 17.62 -8.73
CA ALA A 429 11.74 17.54 -8.58
C ALA A 429 11.30 16.80 -7.31
N ARG A 430 12.11 15.85 -6.82
CA ARG A 430 11.91 15.19 -5.53
C ARG A 430 12.15 16.17 -4.38
N ASN A 431 13.22 16.96 -4.42
CA ASN A 431 13.51 17.97 -3.41
C ASN A 431 12.43 19.08 -3.37
N GLU A 432 11.89 19.49 -4.52
CA GLU A 432 10.73 20.41 -4.59
C GLU A 432 9.50 19.84 -3.87
N LEU A 433 9.23 18.54 -4.03
CA LEU A 433 8.12 17.88 -3.34
C LEU A 433 8.35 17.84 -1.83
N ILE A 434 9.58 17.56 -1.40
CA ILE A 434 9.97 17.54 0.02
C ILE A 434 9.80 18.94 0.63
N ASP A 435 10.33 20.00 0.02
CA ASP A 435 10.17 21.38 0.50
C ASP A 435 8.68 21.77 0.59
N ALA A 436 7.87 21.38 -0.39
CA ALA A 436 6.42 21.62 -0.35
C ALA A 436 5.73 20.87 0.81
N GLN A 437 6.20 19.67 1.17
CA GLN A 437 5.70 18.90 2.32
C GLN A 437 6.17 19.49 3.65
N GLU A 438 7.42 19.93 3.76
CA GLU A 438 7.97 20.60 4.95
C GLU A 438 7.26 21.92 5.25
N ARG A 439 6.99 22.73 4.22
CA ARG A 439 6.18 23.96 4.37
C ARG A 439 4.75 23.67 4.83
N LEU A 440 4.17 22.54 4.44
CA LEU A 440 2.86 22.13 4.94
C LEU A 440 2.94 21.74 6.42
N ALA A 441 4.01 21.04 6.82
CA ALA A 441 4.24 20.67 8.22
C ALA A 441 4.46 21.92 9.10
N SER A 442 5.28 22.88 8.68
CA SER A 442 5.55 24.10 9.45
C SER A 442 4.30 24.97 9.61
N VAL A 443 3.49 25.11 8.56
CA VAL A 443 2.21 25.83 8.65
C VAL A 443 1.25 25.14 9.63
N ARG A 444 1.28 23.81 9.71
CA ARG A 444 0.47 23.05 10.67
C ARG A 444 0.88 23.31 12.12
N GLU A 445 2.17 23.53 12.39
CA GLU A 445 2.70 23.88 13.72
C GLU A 445 2.34 25.31 14.15
N THR A 446 2.14 26.22 13.19
CA THR A 446 1.75 27.61 13.48
C THR A 446 0.24 27.81 13.74
N LEU A 447 -0.58 26.76 13.63
CA LEU A 447 -2.01 26.85 13.90
C LEU A 447 -2.28 26.86 15.41
N PRO A 448 -3.10 27.78 15.95
CA PRO A 448 -3.36 27.88 17.38
C PRO A 448 -4.03 26.62 17.95
N ALA A 449 -3.60 26.21 19.16
CA ALA A 449 -4.01 24.99 19.85
C ALA A 449 -5.52 24.89 20.16
N ASN A 450 -6.28 26.00 20.04
CA ASN A 450 -7.73 26.03 20.32
C ASN A 450 -8.60 25.45 19.18
N LEU A 451 -8.01 24.79 18.19
CA LEU A 451 -8.72 23.92 17.25
C LEU A 451 -8.91 22.47 17.77
N GLY A 452 -8.56 22.21 19.03
CA GLY A 452 -8.90 20.98 19.76
C GLY A 452 -8.92 21.23 21.27
N GLY A 453 -10.10 21.53 21.83
CA GLY A 453 -10.24 21.76 23.27
C GLY A 453 -10.36 20.45 24.07
N ALA A 454 -9.38 20.18 24.94
CA ALA A 454 -9.55 20.03 26.39
C ALA A 454 -8.22 19.56 27.04
N GLU A 455 -7.65 20.47 27.84
CA GLU A 455 -6.72 20.31 28.97
C GLU A 455 -5.43 19.46 28.82
N ARG A 456 -4.31 20.18 28.64
CA ARG A 456 -2.96 19.76 29.00
C ARG A 456 -2.80 19.76 30.53
N ALA A 457 -2.48 18.60 31.10
CA ALA A 457 -1.68 18.55 32.34
C ALA A 457 -0.20 18.48 31.97
N ASP A 458 0.61 19.27 32.66
CA ASP A 458 2.06 19.51 32.50
C ASP A 458 2.92 18.26 32.28
N ILE A 459 3.77 18.27 31.25
CA ILE A 459 5.14 17.72 31.28
C ILE A 459 6.05 18.63 30.42
N GLY A 460 7.17 19.03 31.01
CA GLY A 460 8.02 20.15 30.60
C GLY A 460 8.70 20.05 29.23
N VAL A 461 8.70 21.18 28.53
CA VAL A 461 9.52 21.43 27.34
C VAL A 461 10.78 22.14 27.81
N SER A 462 11.89 21.40 27.92
CA SER A 462 13.22 21.97 27.87
C SER A 462 14.06 21.21 26.85
N ASP A 463 14.56 21.98 25.89
CA ASP A 463 15.70 21.72 25.01
C ASP A 463 15.41 21.36 23.54
N LEU A 464 15.03 22.38 22.76
CA LEU A 464 15.09 22.40 21.29
C LEU A 464 16.22 23.33 20.77
N SER A 465 17.25 23.60 21.57
CA SER A 465 18.26 24.60 21.22
C SER A 465 19.50 24.06 20.48
N VAL A 466 19.70 22.74 20.40
CA VAL A 466 20.98 22.17 19.92
C VAL A 466 21.02 21.86 18.40
N GLY A 467 19.87 21.83 17.71
CA GLY A 467 19.81 21.44 16.29
C GLY A 467 20.27 22.48 15.26
N HIS A 468 20.43 23.75 15.64
CA HIS A 468 20.73 24.83 14.69
C HIS A 468 22.22 25.08 14.43
N ALA A 469 23.12 24.57 15.28
CA ALA A 469 24.56 24.80 15.15
C ALA A 469 25.26 23.81 14.20
N ALA A 470 24.75 22.56 14.07
CA ALA A 470 25.40 21.52 13.25
C ALA A 470 25.23 21.74 11.74
N ARG A 471 24.14 22.39 11.30
CA ARG A 471 23.83 22.57 9.86
C ARG A 471 24.52 23.78 9.22
N ARG A 472 25.11 24.68 10.02
CA ARG A 472 25.81 25.89 9.51
C ARG A 472 27.31 25.69 9.25
N ARG A 473 27.91 24.56 9.68
CA ARG A 473 29.32 24.22 9.44
C ARG A 473 29.60 23.47 8.13
N LEU A 474 28.58 23.01 7.41
CA LEU A 474 28.78 22.22 6.17
C LEU A 474 28.69 23.03 4.87
N LEU A 475 28.55 24.37 4.93
CA LEU A 475 28.38 25.22 3.74
C LEU A 475 29.42 26.35 3.59
N HIS A 476 30.46 26.39 4.42
CA HIS A 476 31.56 27.35 4.27
C HIS A 476 32.90 26.70 4.62
N GLU A 477 33.45 25.92 3.69
CA GLU A 477 34.87 25.58 3.65
C GLU A 477 35.25 25.24 2.19
N ASP A 478 35.07 26.23 1.32
CA ASP A 478 35.64 26.24 -0.03
C ASP A 478 35.86 27.70 -0.47
N ALA A 479 36.61 28.45 0.34
CA ALA A 479 37.21 29.73 -0.04
C ALA A 479 38.29 30.15 0.96
N GLY A 480 39.56 30.04 0.56
CA GLY A 480 40.64 30.84 1.16
C GLY A 480 41.73 30.05 1.88
N ALA A 481 42.70 29.56 1.12
CA ALA A 481 44.01 29.19 1.64
C ALA A 481 44.90 30.43 1.88
N SER A 482 45.78 30.31 2.88
CA SER A 482 46.99 31.12 3.14
C SER A 482 46.85 32.40 3.98
N GLN A 483 47.16 32.31 5.28
CA GLN A 483 48.27 33.06 5.90
C GLN A 483 48.37 32.81 7.42
N GLN A 484 49.62 32.71 7.87
CA GLN A 484 50.14 32.93 9.22
C GLN A 484 50.15 31.77 10.25
N GLN A 485 51.33 31.15 10.24
CA GLN A 485 52.08 30.58 11.34
C GLN A 485 52.12 31.42 12.64
N GLN A 486 52.35 30.66 13.73
CA GLN A 486 53.15 30.97 14.94
C GLN A 486 52.47 31.58 16.19
N GLN A 487 52.91 31.03 17.34
CA GLN A 487 52.75 31.42 18.76
C GLN A 487 51.46 30.90 19.43
N GLN A 488 51.43 30.27 20.61
CA GLN A 488 52.33 29.88 21.72
C GLN A 488 51.55 28.77 22.49
N GLN A 489 52.08 27.62 22.89
CA GLN A 489 52.93 27.31 24.06
C GLN A 489 52.38 27.66 25.47
N GLN A 490 52.44 26.65 26.36
CA GLN A 490 52.42 26.63 27.84
C GLN A 490 51.04 26.54 28.54
N GLY A 491 50.80 25.72 29.58
CA GLY A 491 51.64 24.82 30.40
C GLY A 491 50.75 23.73 31.06
N SER A 492 51.25 22.51 31.32
CA SER A 492 51.92 22.04 32.56
C SER A 492 51.09 22.23 33.85
N GLY A 493 50.82 21.22 34.69
CA GLY A 493 51.43 19.90 34.75
C GLY A 493 50.81 18.93 35.76
N THR A 494 51.36 17.70 35.73
CA THR A 494 51.95 16.91 36.85
C THR A 494 51.23 16.88 38.21
N ALA A 495 51.09 15.76 38.94
CA ALA A 495 51.60 14.40 38.78
C ALA A 495 51.04 13.49 39.90
N THR A 496 51.03 12.16 39.64
CA THR A 496 51.39 11.02 40.53
C THR A 496 50.71 10.84 41.91
N GLY A 497 50.28 9.67 42.36
CA GLY A 497 50.42 8.30 41.84
C GLY A 497 49.90 7.24 42.82
N THR A 498 49.98 5.97 42.38
CA THR A 498 50.04 4.67 43.12
C THR A 498 48.87 4.30 44.05
N ALA A 499 48.02 3.32 43.73
CA ALA A 499 48.21 1.85 43.62
C ALA A 499 47.86 1.10 44.93
N ASP A 500 46.75 0.35 44.90
CA ASP A 500 46.64 -1.10 45.22
C ASP A 500 45.32 -1.49 45.90
N GLY A 501 44.74 -2.60 45.40
CA GLY A 501 44.33 -3.69 46.30
C GLY A 501 42.85 -3.88 46.65
N ALA A 502 42.12 -4.56 45.75
CA ALA A 502 41.31 -5.75 46.02
C ALA A 502 39.94 -5.68 46.76
N THR A 503 39.01 -6.49 46.21
CA THR A 503 37.75 -7.02 46.79
C THR A 503 36.64 -5.98 47.02
N GLY A 504 35.36 -6.17 46.72
CA GLY A 504 34.53 -7.31 46.38
C GLY A 504 33.11 -6.92 46.85
N ALA A 505 32.11 -7.08 45.97
CA ALA A 505 30.67 -7.10 46.28
C ALA A 505 30.04 -5.92 47.06
N ALA A 506 29.44 -4.99 46.32
CA ALA A 506 28.19 -4.30 46.65
C ALA A 506 27.49 -4.10 45.30
N GLY A 507 26.20 -4.31 45.11
CA GLY A 507 25.10 -3.88 45.93
C GLY A 507 24.02 -3.48 44.92
N THR A 508 22.82 -3.96 45.14
CA THR A 508 21.58 -3.61 44.45
C THR A 508 21.43 -2.10 44.29
N THR A 509 21.12 -1.61 43.08
CA THR A 509 20.26 -0.45 42.88
C THR A 509 19.45 -0.60 41.59
N GLU A 510 18.15 -0.46 41.78
CA GLU A 510 17.08 -0.36 40.80
C GLU A 510 17.26 0.87 39.89
N GLY A 511 16.75 0.75 38.66
CA GLY A 511 16.65 1.82 37.68
C GLY A 511 15.54 1.51 36.68
N THR A 512 14.30 1.66 37.14
CA THR A 512 13.05 1.97 36.43
C THR A 512 13.01 1.75 34.90
N ALA A 513 12.50 0.60 34.49
CA ALA A 513 11.88 0.40 33.18
C ALA A 513 10.37 0.62 33.32
N GLU A 514 9.89 1.82 33.01
CA GLU A 514 8.45 2.08 32.92
C GLU A 514 7.92 1.68 31.53
N GLY A 515 6.92 0.81 31.52
CA GLY A 515 5.86 0.86 30.49
C GLY A 515 5.91 -0.11 29.31
N LEU A 516 6.34 -1.36 29.48
CA LEU A 516 5.95 -2.44 28.56
C LEU A 516 5.20 -3.51 29.36
N GLY A 517 3.86 -3.42 29.35
CA GLY A 517 3.01 -4.45 29.94
C GLY A 517 3.30 -5.82 29.32
N THR A 518 3.27 -6.86 30.14
CA THR A 518 3.53 -8.24 29.72
C THR A 518 2.48 -8.69 28.69
N ALA A 519 2.82 -9.69 27.86
CA ALA A 519 1.89 -10.25 26.87
C ALA A 519 0.58 -10.75 27.52
N ASP A 520 0.65 -11.23 28.76
CA ASP A 520 -0.48 -11.67 29.56
C ASP A 520 -1.37 -10.51 30.02
N GLU A 521 -0.80 -9.37 30.43
CA GLU A 521 -1.58 -8.17 30.78
C GLU A 521 -2.29 -7.57 29.57
N MET A 522 -1.63 -7.57 28.41
CA MET A 522 -2.28 -7.17 27.16
C MET A 522 -3.41 -8.12 26.76
N ALA A 523 -3.27 -9.42 26.99
CA ALA A 523 -4.33 -10.41 26.77
C ALA A 523 -5.50 -10.20 27.74
N GLU A 524 -5.23 -9.97 29.03
CA GLU A 524 -6.21 -9.65 30.07
C GLU A 524 -7.00 -8.36 29.76
N GLN A 525 -6.32 -7.33 29.26
CA GLN A 525 -6.95 -6.08 28.85
C GLN A 525 -7.83 -6.29 27.61
N ARG A 526 -7.38 -7.10 26.64
CA ARG A 526 -8.18 -7.50 25.46
C ARG A 526 -9.41 -8.32 25.83
N ARG A 527 -9.34 -9.20 26.84
CA ARG A 527 -10.50 -9.93 27.41
C ARG A 527 -11.60 -8.99 27.90
N ARG A 528 -11.21 -7.95 28.67
CA ARG A 528 -12.15 -6.94 29.16
C ARG A 528 -12.79 -6.16 28.01
N LEU A 529 -12.05 -5.91 26.93
CA LEU A 529 -12.49 -5.16 25.76
C LEU A 529 -13.42 -5.94 24.84
N ALA A 530 -13.17 -7.24 24.59
CA ALA A 530 -14.07 -8.09 23.82
C ALA A 530 -15.47 -8.21 24.47
N SER A 531 -15.56 -8.05 25.80
CA SER A 531 -16.82 -8.01 26.55
C SER A 531 -17.52 -6.64 26.61
N LYS A 532 -16.89 -5.55 26.12
CA LYS A 532 -17.36 -4.16 26.30
C LYS A 532 -17.09 -3.23 25.10
N VAL A 533 -17.24 -3.69 23.85
CA VAL A 533 -17.26 -2.74 22.72
C VAL A 533 -18.63 -2.05 22.66
N THR A 534 -18.71 -0.91 23.35
CA THR A 534 -19.81 0.04 23.17
C THR A 534 -19.52 0.87 21.93
N LEU A 535 -20.19 0.57 20.82
CA LEU A 535 -20.14 1.44 19.64
C LEU A 535 -20.59 2.85 20.07
N GLN A 536 -19.85 3.88 19.64
CA GLN A 536 -20.22 5.27 19.93
C GLN A 536 -21.65 5.52 19.44
N THR A 537 -22.54 5.93 20.35
CA THR A 537 -23.95 6.23 20.06
C THR A 537 -24.20 7.71 19.82
N VAL A 538 -23.22 8.56 20.14
CA VAL A 538 -23.25 10.00 19.98
C VAL A 538 -22.03 10.47 19.22
N ASP A 539 -22.17 11.59 18.52
CA ASP A 539 -21.10 12.17 17.76
C ASP A 539 -20.15 13.05 18.60
N ALA A 540 -19.06 13.52 18.01
CA ALA A 540 -18.12 14.43 18.71
C ALA A 540 -18.76 15.78 19.13
N PHE A 541 -20.00 16.07 18.71
CA PHE A 541 -20.79 17.23 19.11
C PHE A 541 -22.00 16.83 20.00
N GLY A 542 -22.09 15.58 20.43
CA GLY A 542 -23.16 15.06 21.28
C GLY A 542 -24.45 14.66 20.56
N TYR A 543 -24.51 14.69 19.23
CA TYR A 543 -25.70 14.27 18.47
C TYR A 543 -25.79 12.76 18.35
N GLN A 544 -26.99 12.20 18.51
CA GLN A 544 -27.20 10.76 18.44
C GLN A 544 -26.98 10.21 17.02
N LEU A 545 -26.19 9.14 16.92
CA LEU A 545 -25.90 8.45 15.66
C LEU A 545 -27.00 7.44 15.33
N ASP A 546 -27.47 7.47 14.09
CA ASP A 546 -28.38 6.46 13.55
C ASP A 546 -27.59 5.19 13.19
N LEU A 547 -27.41 4.32 14.20
CA LEU A 547 -26.70 3.04 14.06
C LEU A 547 -27.50 1.97 13.32
N GLU A 548 -28.78 2.21 13.03
CA GLU A 548 -29.63 1.31 12.24
C GLU A 548 -29.64 1.69 10.76
N TYR A 549 -29.12 2.87 10.41
CA TYR A 549 -29.00 3.31 9.03
C TYR A 549 -28.26 2.28 8.16
N ARG A 550 -28.93 1.87 7.07
CA ARG A 550 -28.42 0.87 6.09
C ARG A 550 -28.12 -0.51 6.67
N LYS A 551 -28.56 -0.81 7.89
CA LYS A 551 -28.53 -2.17 8.42
C LYS A 551 -29.29 -3.11 7.49
N ILE A 552 -28.71 -4.26 7.19
CA ILE A 552 -29.30 -5.25 6.32
C ILE A 552 -30.18 -6.15 7.20
N PRO A 553 -31.51 -6.19 6.97
CA PRO A 553 -32.40 -7.00 7.79
C PRO A 553 -32.17 -8.49 7.57
N ASN A 554 -32.44 -9.30 8.58
CA ASN A 554 -32.44 -10.78 8.52
C ASN A 554 -31.12 -11.40 8.02
N THR A 555 -29.98 -10.78 8.33
CA THR A 555 -28.66 -11.32 8.03
C THR A 555 -27.64 -10.84 9.06
N ASN A 556 -26.42 -11.38 9.00
CA ASN A 556 -25.31 -11.00 9.87
C ASN A 556 -24.03 -10.79 9.05
N VAL A 557 -23.02 -10.19 9.69
CA VAL A 557 -21.75 -9.86 9.04
C VAL A 557 -21.02 -11.10 8.52
N GLY A 558 -21.12 -12.24 9.20
CA GLY A 558 -20.54 -13.51 8.75
C GLY A 558 -21.12 -13.99 7.42
N MET A 559 -22.44 -14.06 7.31
CA MET A 559 -23.14 -14.45 6.08
C MET A 559 -22.90 -13.46 4.94
N GLU A 560 -22.97 -12.15 5.22
CA GLU A 560 -22.73 -11.13 4.20
C GLU A 560 -21.28 -11.06 3.74
N PHE A 561 -20.32 -11.34 4.62
CA PHE A 561 -18.91 -11.47 4.25
C PHE A 561 -18.73 -12.57 3.20
N VAL A 562 -19.24 -13.78 3.45
CA VAL A 562 -19.11 -14.95 2.55
C VAL A 562 -19.76 -14.65 1.20
N ARG A 563 -21.00 -14.16 1.22
CA ARG A 563 -21.74 -13.75 0.00
C ARG A 563 -20.97 -12.68 -0.78
N CYS A 564 -20.43 -11.67 -0.10
CA CYS A 564 -19.68 -10.59 -0.74
C CYS A 564 -18.34 -11.09 -1.31
N ALA A 565 -17.60 -11.92 -0.58
CA ALA A 565 -16.33 -12.49 -1.01
C ALA A 565 -16.49 -13.36 -2.25
N ASN A 566 -17.50 -14.24 -2.28
CA ASN A 566 -17.79 -15.09 -3.43
C ASN A 566 -18.18 -14.26 -4.66
N ARG A 567 -19.10 -13.30 -4.51
CA ARG A 567 -19.44 -12.35 -5.60
C ARG A 567 -18.24 -11.53 -6.07
N ALA A 568 -17.32 -11.16 -5.17
CA ALA A 568 -16.11 -10.43 -5.54
C ALA A 568 -15.17 -11.31 -6.38
N GLN A 569 -15.00 -12.58 -6.00
CA GLN A 569 -14.17 -13.55 -6.71
C GLN A 569 -14.72 -13.85 -8.11
N GLU A 570 -16.04 -14.06 -8.24
CA GLU A 570 -16.69 -14.29 -9.53
C GLU A 570 -16.55 -13.09 -10.46
N ARG A 571 -16.82 -11.88 -9.95
CA ARG A 571 -16.63 -10.63 -10.71
C ARG A 571 -15.18 -10.39 -11.09
N SER A 572 -14.22 -10.83 -10.26
CA SER A 572 -12.80 -10.73 -10.60
C SER A 572 -12.44 -11.69 -11.74
N THR A 573 -12.95 -12.91 -11.69
CA THR A 573 -12.68 -13.94 -12.72
C THR A 573 -13.26 -13.51 -14.07
N SER A 574 -14.54 -13.14 -14.11
CA SER A 574 -15.18 -12.68 -15.35
C SER A 574 -14.50 -11.44 -15.96
N ARG A 575 -14.11 -10.46 -15.13
CA ARG A 575 -13.39 -9.27 -15.61
C ARG A 575 -12.00 -9.60 -16.13
N ARG A 576 -11.32 -10.58 -15.54
CA ARG A 576 -10.02 -11.04 -16.02
C ARG A 576 -10.13 -11.63 -17.42
N ASP A 577 -11.05 -12.58 -17.61
CA ASP A 577 -11.27 -13.23 -18.91
C ASP A 577 -11.58 -12.20 -20.00
N GLN A 578 -12.45 -11.23 -19.69
CA GLN A 578 -12.78 -10.15 -20.61
C GLN A 578 -11.57 -9.24 -20.92
N SER A 579 -10.73 -8.96 -19.92
CA SER A 579 -9.57 -8.07 -20.09
C SER A 579 -8.46 -8.74 -20.89
N LEU A 580 -8.17 -10.02 -20.60
CA LEU A 580 -7.10 -10.78 -21.25
C LEU A 580 -7.47 -11.23 -22.66
N ALA A 581 -8.74 -11.20 -23.06
CA ALA A 581 -9.18 -11.63 -24.38
C ALA A 581 -8.48 -10.94 -25.57
N VAL A 582 -7.88 -9.74 -25.37
CA VAL A 582 -7.08 -9.02 -26.40
C VAL A 582 -5.63 -9.51 -26.49
N LEU A 583 -5.11 -10.16 -25.44
CA LEU A 583 -3.75 -10.67 -25.39
C LEU A 583 -3.70 -12.04 -26.08
N ARG A 584 -3.65 -12.00 -27.41
CA ARG A 584 -3.57 -13.19 -28.27
C ARG A 584 -2.49 -13.01 -29.32
N THR A 585 -1.78 -14.09 -29.63
CA THR A 585 -0.78 -14.19 -30.70
C THR A 585 -1.45 -14.33 -32.06
N ALA A 586 -0.70 -14.21 -33.17
CA ALA A 586 -1.23 -14.39 -34.53
C ALA A 586 -1.85 -15.78 -34.77
N ASP A 587 -1.33 -16.83 -34.12
CA ASP A 587 -1.82 -18.22 -34.22
C ASP A 587 -3.01 -18.52 -33.28
N GLY A 588 -3.43 -17.56 -32.45
CA GLY A 588 -4.66 -17.65 -31.66
C GLY A 588 -4.48 -18.15 -30.23
N ARG A 589 -3.26 -18.52 -29.83
CA ARG A 589 -2.94 -18.75 -28.41
C ARG A 589 -3.08 -17.44 -27.61
N HIS A 590 -3.35 -17.57 -26.32
CA HIS A 590 -3.71 -16.41 -25.48
C HIS A 590 -3.24 -16.56 -24.03
N VAL A 591 -3.05 -15.43 -23.36
CA VAL A 591 -2.63 -15.38 -21.96
C VAL A 591 -3.78 -15.80 -21.04
N THR A 592 -3.51 -16.70 -20.10
CA THR A 592 -4.47 -17.16 -19.09
C THR A 592 -3.81 -17.28 -17.71
N PHE A 593 -4.31 -16.53 -16.73
CA PHE A 593 -3.84 -16.62 -15.34
C PHE A 593 -4.76 -17.52 -14.50
N SER A 594 -4.28 -18.70 -14.15
CA SER A 594 -5.00 -19.71 -13.37
C SER A 594 -4.04 -20.44 -12.41
N LYS A 595 -4.61 -21.24 -11.49
CA LYS A 595 -3.78 -22.12 -10.65
C LYS A 595 -2.99 -23.14 -11.47
N ALA A 596 -3.55 -23.61 -12.58
CA ALA A 596 -2.87 -24.54 -13.49
C ALA A 596 -1.68 -23.86 -14.17
N THR A 597 -1.84 -22.63 -14.66
CA THR A 597 -0.73 -21.92 -15.31
C THR A 597 0.37 -21.54 -14.33
N ARG A 598 0.05 -21.22 -13.07
CA ARG A 598 1.06 -21.02 -12.01
C ARG A 598 1.93 -22.23 -11.73
N ARG A 599 1.39 -23.46 -11.84
CA ARG A 599 2.16 -24.70 -11.63
C ARG A 599 3.24 -24.92 -12.70
N ARG A 600 3.13 -24.25 -13.85
CA ARG A 600 4.11 -24.33 -14.94
C ARG A 600 5.24 -23.31 -14.80
N ILE A 601 5.18 -22.40 -13.83
CA ILE A 601 6.26 -21.43 -13.59
C ILE A 601 7.52 -22.20 -13.14
N PRO A 602 8.68 -22.00 -13.79
CA PRO A 602 9.91 -22.66 -13.38
C PRO A 602 10.27 -22.35 -11.93
N GLN A 603 10.72 -23.37 -11.18
CA GLN A 603 11.06 -23.23 -9.76
C GLN A 603 12.14 -22.16 -9.53
N GLU A 604 13.11 -22.04 -10.44
CA GLU A 604 14.13 -20.99 -10.41
C GLU A 604 13.56 -19.56 -10.41
N VAL A 605 12.41 -19.33 -11.04
CA VAL A 605 11.74 -18.01 -11.06
C VAL A 605 11.03 -17.76 -9.73
N LEU A 606 10.42 -18.79 -9.16
CA LEU A 606 9.80 -18.71 -7.83
C LEU A 606 10.86 -18.45 -6.74
N ASP A 607 12.00 -19.13 -6.83
CA ASP A 607 13.13 -18.96 -5.91
C ASP A 607 13.78 -17.59 -6.06
N LEU A 608 13.89 -17.08 -7.29
CA LEU A 608 14.33 -15.71 -7.56
C LEU A 608 13.40 -14.69 -6.88
N ILE A 609 12.08 -14.80 -7.09
CA ILE A 609 11.11 -13.91 -6.45
C ILE A 609 11.23 -14.00 -4.92
N ARG A 610 11.36 -15.22 -4.36
CA ARG A 610 11.51 -15.41 -2.92
C ARG A 610 12.81 -14.79 -2.39
N SER A 611 13.90 -14.87 -3.13
CA SER A 611 15.22 -14.30 -2.77
C SER A 611 15.19 -12.78 -2.64
N TYR A 612 14.33 -12.08 -3.40
CA TYR A 612 14.14 -10.63 -3.27
C TYR A 612 13.15 -10.23 -2.17
N ASN A 613 12.40 -11.19 -1.60
CA ASN A 613 11.35 -10.95 -0.62
C ASN A 613 11.67 -11.59 0.75
N THR A 614 12.93 -11.53 1.19
CA THR A 614 13.38 -12.15 2.46
C THR A 614 12.68 -11.55 3.68
N MET A 615 12.50 -10.22 3.72
CA MET A 615 11.82 -9.54 4.82
C MET A 615 10.33 -9.90 4.87
N ASP A 616 9.66 -9.86 3.71
CA ASP A 616 8.23 -10.24 3.62
C ASP A 616 8.01 -11.72 3.99
N THR A 617 8.96 -12.60 3.63
CA THR A 617 8.89 -14.02 4.03
C THR A 617 8.93 -14.17 5.54
N ALA A 618 9.83 -13.45 6.21
CA ALA A 618 9.93 -13.48 7.67
C ALA A 618 8.70 -12.84 8.33
N LEU A 619 8.22 -11.71 7.80
CA LEU A 619 7.04 -11.01 8.32
C LEU A 619 5.76 -11.84 8.15
N HIS A 620 5.58 -12.52 7.01
CA HIS A 620 4.43 -13.39 6.77
C HIS A 620 4.40 -14.59 7.71
N LYS A 621 5.56 -15.20 8.01
CA LYS A 621 5.66 -16.25 9.05
C LYS A 621 5.19 -15.75 10.41
N VAL A 622 5.62 -14.56 10.83
CA VAL A 622 5.15 -13.93 12.07
C VAL A 622 3.64 -13.67 12.02
N GLY A 623 3.13 -13.20 10.88
CA GLY A 623 1.68 -13.01 10.69
C GLY A 623 0.86 -14.30 10.81
N LEU A 624 1.37 -15.43 10.31
CA LEU A 624 0.73 -16.74 10.50
C LEU A 624 0.72 -17.15 11.97
N SER A 625 1.85 -17.02 12.67
CA SER A 625 1.94 -17.32 14.10
C SER A 625 1.02 -16.43 14.94
N LEU A 626 0.94 -15.13 14.64
CA LEU A 626 0.05 -14.19 15.33
C LEU A 626 -1.43 -14.53 15.08
N LEU A 627 -1.78 -14.96 13.88
CA LEU A 627 -3.14 -15.42 13.56
C LEU A 627 -3.50 -16.69 14.34
N ASP A 628 -2.59 -17.67 14.39
CA ASP A 628 -2.79 -18.92 15.13
C ASP A 628 -2.96 -18.66 16.63
N GLN A 629 -2.06 -17.86 17.21
CA GLN A 629 -2.15 -17.43 18.59
C GLN A 629 -3.50 -16.76 18.86
N ARG A 630 -3.90 -15.81 18.01
CA ARG A 630 -5.14 -15.08 18.20
C ARG A 630 -6.37 -15.99 18.14
N ILE A 631 -6.41 -16.92 17.19
CA ILE A 631 -7.51 -17.89 17.09
C ILE A 631 -7.54 -18.79 18.32
N ALA A 632 -6.39 -19.24 18.82
CA ALA A 632 -6.31 -20.08 20.01
C ALA A 632 -6.81 -19.34 21.26
N GLU A 633 -6.38 -18.08 21.47
CA GLU A 633 -6.86 -17.20 22.55
C GLU A 633 -8.39 -17.04 22.48
N GLN A 634 -8.92 -16.68 21.31
CA GLN A 634 -10.35 -16.46 21.14
C GLN A 634 -11.18 -17.75 21.28
N LYS A 635 -10.62 -18.92 20.94
CA LYS A 635 -11.25 -20.22 21.18
C LYS A 635 -11.28 -20.57 22.67
N ALA A 636 -10.18 -20.34 23.38
CA ALA A 636 -10.11 -20.56 24.83
C ALA A 636 -11.14 -19.70 25.59
N GLU A 637 -11.46 -18.53 25.06
CA GLU A 637 -12.46 -17.60 25.60
C GLU A 637 -13.88 -17.85 25.08
N ASN A 638 -14.11 -18.87 24.25
CA ASN A 638 -15.40 -19.16 23.58
C ASN A 638 -15.95 -18.00 22.74
N LEU A 639 -15.09 -17.12 22.23
CA LEU A 639 -15.47 -15.98 21.38
C LEU A 639 -15.36 -16.29 19.88
N TYR A 640 -14.47 -17.21 19.51
CA TYR A 640 -14.23 -17.54 18.11
C TYR A 640 -15.36 -18.40 17.52
N GLN A 641 -15.94 -17.93 16.41
CA GLN A 641 -16.86 -18.71 15.58
C GLN A 641 -16.39 -18.64 14.13
N GLU A 642 -16.39 -19.78 13.43
CA GLU A 642 -16.08 -19.81 12.01
C GLU A 642 -17.11 -18.99 11.23
N VAL A 643 -16.66 -18.30 10.17
CA VAL A 643 -17.61 -17.72 9.23
C VAL A 643 -18.42 -18.83 8.59
N PRO A 644 -19.74 -18.62 8.35
CA PRO A 644 -20.59 -19.64 7.76
C PRO A 644 -20.02 -20.19 6.45
N LYS A 645 -20.17 -21.49 6.22
CA LYS A 645 -19.99 -22.03 4.88
C LYS A 645 -21.25 -21.69 4.09
N GLU A 646 -21.09 -21.28 2.83
CA GLU A 646 -22.26 -21.04 1.99
C GLU A 646 -23.00 -22.36 1.81
N GLU A 647 -24.12 -22.54 2.50
CA GLU A 647 -25.12 -23.50 2.07
C GLU A 647 -25.60 -23.02 0.71
N ALA A 648 -25.52 -23.88 -0.30
CA ALA A 648 -26.01 -23.57 -1.63
C ALA A 648 -27.51 -23.28 -1.53
N ASP A 649 -27.90 -22.01 -1.47
CA ASP A 649 -29.30 -21.61 -1.52
C ASP A 649 -29.86 -22.11 -2.87
N PRO A 650 -30.73 -23.14 -2.86
CA PRO A 650 -31.22 -23.75 -4.09
C PRO A 650 -31.97 -22.75 -4.97
N SER A 651 -32.54 -21.70 -4.36
CA SER A 651 -33.28 -20.66 -5.06
C SER A 651 -32.36 -19.69 -5.81
N LEU A 652 -31.18 -19.39 -5.26
CA LEU A 652 -30.14 -18.58 -5.93
C LEU A 652 -29.45 -19.37 -7.04
N VAL A 653 -29.20 -20.68 -6.82
CA VAL A 653 -28.68 -21.58 -7.86
C VAL A 653 -29.68 -21.71 -9.01
N ALA A 654 -30.97 -21.87 -8.72
CA ALA A 654 -32.03 -21.93 -9.72
C ALA A 654 -32.16 -20.61 -10.51
N ARG A 655 -32.16 -19.45 -9.84
CA ARG A 655 -32.16 -18.13 -10.51
C ARG A 655 -30.91 -17.90 -11.36
N ARG A 656 -29.75 -18.39 -10.90
CA ARG A 656 -28.50 -18.32 -11.65
C ARG A 656 -28.51 -19.23 -12.88
N MET A 657 -29.06 -20.44 -12.76
CA MET A 657 -29.27 -21.34 -13.89
C MET A 657 -30.24 -20.76 -14.91
N GLN A 658 -31.36 -20.17 -14.46
CA GLN A 658 -32.32 -19.47 -15.34
C GLN A 658 -31.66 -18.28 -16.08
N ARG A 659 -30.84 -17.47 -15.39
CA ARG A 659 -30.10 -16.37 -16.03
C ARG A 659 -29.07 -16.85 -17.05
N MET A 660 -28.36 -17.95 -16.77
CA MET A 660 -27.42 -18.52 -17.73
C MET A 660 -28.12 -19.15 -18.94
N GLN A 661 -29.30 -19.74 -18.74
CA GLN A 661 -30.15 -20.24 -19.83
C GLN A 661 -30.69 -19.10 -20.69
N ALA A 662 -31.15 -18.00 -20.08
CA ALA A 662 -31.60 -16.81 -20.80
C ALA A 662 -30.49 -16.12 -21.61
N ALA A 663 -29.26 -16.09 -21.08
CA ALA A 663 -28.09 -15.56 -21.80
C ALA A 663 -27.67 -16.45 -22.99
N ARG A 664 -27.86 -17.78 -22.89
CA ARG A 664 -27.65 -18.72 -24.01
C ARG A 664 -28.75 -18.65 -25.07
N ALA A 665 -29.95 -18.20 -24.72
CA ALA A 665 -31.10 -18.07 -25.62
C ALA A 665 -31.12 -16.75 -26.44
N GLY A 666 -30.04 -15.96 -26.45
CA GLY A 666 -29.89 -14.82 -27.37
C GLY A 666 -30.70 -13.56 -27.01
N GLY A 667 -31.24 -13.45 -25.81
CA GLY A 667 -31.95 -12.24 -25.36
C GLY A 667 -31.00 -11.07 -25.13
N LYS A 668 -31.09 -10.02 -25.96
CA LYS A 668 -30.47 -8.71 -25.69
C LYS A 668 -31.07 -8.11 -24.42
N ALA A 669 -30.39 -8.26 -23.29
CA ALA A 669 -30.70 -7.46 -22.10
C ALA A 669 -30.23 -6.01 -22.34
N SER A 670 -31.17 -5.08 -22.29
CA SER A 670 -30.95 -3.63 -22.42
C SER A 670 -30.03 -3.12 -21.30
N GLY A 671 -29.12 -2.22 -21.66
CA GLY A 671 -27.98 -1.78 -20.84
C GLY A 671 -28.25 -0.93 -19.59
N ASP A 672 -29.43 -1.00 -18.98
CA ASP A 672 -29.76 -0.21 -17.78
C ASP A 672 -29.82 -1.01 -16.46
N GLU A 673 -29.82 -2.35 -16.47
CA GLU A 673 -29.89 -3.16 -15.24
C GLU A 673 -28.52 -3.54 -14.62
N LEU A 674 -27.44 -2.89 -15.07
CA LEU A 674 -26.06 -3.12 -14.56
C LEU A 674 -25.54 -1.98 -13.68
N ARG A 675 -26.43 -1.16 -13.11
CA ARG A 675 -26.07 -0.04 -12.23
C ARG A 675 -26.08 -0.41 -10.75
#